data_AF-A0A7W4D689-F1
#
_entry.id   AF-A0A7W4D689-F1
#
_cell.length_a   1.000
_cell.length_b   1.000
_cell.length_c   1.000
_cell.angle_alpha   90.00
_cell.angle_beta   90.00
_cell.angle_gamma   90.00
#
_symmetry.space_group_name_H-M   'P 1'
#
loop_
_entity.id
_entity.type
_entity.pdbx_description
1 polymer ?
#
loop_
_entity_poly.entity_id
_entity_poly.type
_entity_poly.pdbx_seq_one_letter_code
_entity_poly.pdbx_strand_id
1 'polypeptide(L)'
;MLTMQDALRRLSDYWTSKGCLTWQPFNSEVGAGTMNPATVLRVLGPEPWDVAYVEPSVRPDDSRYGQNPNRLQMHTQFQVILKPEPGNPQELYLGSLEALGIDLSKHDVRFVEDNWQQPAIGAWGLGWEVWLDGMEITQFTYFQQVGGQNLDPIPVELTYGVERILMAQQGVTHFKDIVYSIASDGRPVTYGEAFGQQEYEMSRYYLDDADVEANRRLYETYVGEATRMVEARLPVPAHGYILKSSHAFNVLDARGAISTTERAKAFATMRRLMRDTAALWIERREELGFPLMREPAVDESAPSPAVDRAALGTEPQTLAFEIGVEELPPHVVPQTVDAVREALTAKLAATRLAHGAITVEGTPRRIVAVVEAVGAQEPDAEQLRKGPKWAAAFDSDGNPTKALQGFMRGQGAEASQVVRAQIGGQEHAAVSVTVAGRHVLDVAGEALTDIVSGLRAEKNMRWSDASLSFSRAIRWIVALWGDTVVPATVSGLTAGRTTYLQRAVSGEETGTRSDGARVGWVEVASASELLPTIASGAITLSTAERRAAVVEQAVALADGVAGTVDVEAEGAVIDEITNLVEDPRGVLGHFDVRYLELPERILTAVMRKHQRYLPVFRDGALAPHFVTMANGLCDDDTVRAGNESVIRARYEDALFFWNADLEAADVDGFVPGLDKLTFEERLGSVGARARRIADVAASLADRVGLAGEDRTTLTRAGQLAKFDLATQMVVEMSSLAGFIAREYAVRKGETQDVADALYEMEQPHTSADPVPASVPGALLALGDRFDLLAAMFALGAKPTGSSDPFGLRRAALGVVRILRESAGTPLESLTVRAGLEDAVARLAAQGIDVAADAVDAALEFTVGRFAQLLRDEGTSADLVAAILPAADAPGRAARILGELNDTQADPRLKALVATLVRIGRILPAGTEAGYDAALLTEPAEVELRTAVEAVPAGTADASIPALLDRTADVVAAADRFFTDILVNAEDPAVRASRQGLLASVLALAPAGIDWKALDIALG
;
A
#
# COMPACT_ATOMS: atom_id res chain seq x y z
N MET A 1 38.16 11.56 20.32
CA MET A 1 37.60 10.57 19.38
C MET A 1 36.95 9.48 20.20
N LEU A 2 35.70 9.11 19.91
CA LEU A 2 35.01 8.00 20.55
C LEU A 2 35.43 6.68 19.86
N THR A 3 35.92 5.70 20.62
CA THR A 3 36.23 4.36 20.08
C THR A 3 35.01 3.45 20.12
N MET A 4 35.02 2.34 19.36
CA MET A 4 33.95 1.33 19.41
C MET A 4 33.74 0.82 20.84
N GLN A 5 34.83 0.52 21.56
CA GLN A 5 34.77 0.06 22.94
C GLN A 5 34.16 1.10 23.88
N ASP A 6 34.50 2.39 23.71
CA ASP A 6 33.90 3.47 24.50
C ASP A 6 32.40 3.62 24.21
N ALA A 7 31.99 3.50 22.95
CA ALA A 7 30.59 3.62 22.53
C ALA A 7 29.72 2.54 23.17
N LEU A 8 30.12 1.27 23.09
CA LEU A 8 29.40 0.15 23.70
C LEU A 8 29.28 0.30 25.22
N ARG A 9 30.34 0.77 25.88
CA ARG A 9 30.31 1.06 27.33
C ARG A 9 29.33 2.19 27.65
N ARG A 10 29.38 3.30 26.90
CA ARG A 10 28.49 4.46 27.14
C ARG A 10 27.02 4.12 26.93
N LEU A 11 26.68 3.33 25.90
CA LEU A 11 25.31 2.86 25.70
C LEU A 11 24.85 1.96 26.85
N SER A 12 25.72 1.05 27.29
CA SER A 12 25.43 0.19 28.45
C SER A 12 25.20 1.02 29.71
N ASP A 13 26.07 1.99 30.00
CA ASP A 13 25.96 2.90 31.14
C ASP A 13 24.66 3.74 31.05
N TYR A 14 24.35 4.27 29.87
CA TYR A 14 23.14 5.08 29.62
C TYR A 14 21.87 4.27 29.89
N TRP A 15 21.69 3.11 29.25
CA TRP A 15 20.47 2.33 29.40
C TRP A 15 20.33 1.71 30.79
N THR A 16 21.44 1.34 31.44
CA THR A 16 21.44 0.93 32.84
C THR A 16 20.94 2.08 33.75
N SER A 17 21.33 3.32 33.47
CA SER A 17 20.83 4.49 34.20
C SER A 17 19.32 4.75 33.99
N LYS A 18 18.73 4.22 32.91
CA LYS A 18 17.29 4.26 32.61
C LYS A 18 16.53 3.06 33.21
N GLY A 19 17.19 2.19 33.96
CA GLY A 19 16.56 1.05 34.64
C GLY A 19 16.62 -0.27 33.88
N CYS A 20 17.26 -0.32 32.70
CA CYS A 20 17.42 -1.57 31.96
C CYS A 20 18.37 -2.53 32.69
N LEU A 21 18.02 -3.82 32.68
CA LEU A 21 18.95 -4.88 33.02
C LEU A 21 20.03 -4.99 31.93
N THR A 22 21.31 -5.00 32.30
CA THR A 22 22.39 -5.26 31.35
C THR A 22 22.49 -6.77 31.08
N TRP A 23 22.20 -7.18 29.85
CA TRP A 23 22.34 -8.57 29.43
C TRP A 23 23.66 -8.80 28.67
N GLN A 24 23.98 -10.05 28.38
CA GLN A 24 25.21 -10.44 27.67
C GLN A 24 24.89 -10.95 26.27
N PRO A 25 25.82 -10.84 25.31
CA PRO A 25 25.71 -11.52 24.03
C PRO A 25 25.32 -12.99 24.19
N PHE A 26 24.46 -13.49 23.31
CA PHE A 26 24.08 -14.89 23.37
C PHE A 26 25.25 -15.79 22.97
N ASN A 27 25.35 -16.96 23.57
CA ASN A 27 26.47 -17.88 23.35
C ASN A 27 26.29 -18.80 22.12
N SER A 28 25.45 -18.40 21.17
CA SER A 28 25.20 -19.07 19.89
C SER A 28 24.96 -18.02 18.81
N GLU A 29 25.19 -18.38 17.56
CA GLU A 29 24.98 -17.52 16.40
C GLU A 29 23.50 -17.10 16.29
N VAL A 30 23.26 -15.80 16.22
CA VAL A 30 21.95 -15.19 16.02
C VAL A 30 22.03 -14.12 14.94
N GLY A 31 20.99 -13.97 14.12
CA GLY A 31 20.99 -12.97 13.04
C GLY A 31 20.65 -11.54 13.49
N ALA A 32 20.13 -11.40 14.71
CA ALA A 32 19.79 -10.14 15.36
C ALA A 32 19.63 -10.31 16.88
N GLY A 33 19.79 -9.22 17.63
CA GLY A 33 19.49 -9.11 19.07
C GLY A 33 18.07 -9.57 19.42
N THR A 34 17.11 -9.38 18.52
CA THR A 34 15.74 -9.88 18.65
C THR A 34 15.67 -11.37 18.96
N MET A 35 16.56 -12.18 18.37
CA MET A 35 16.54 -13.64 18.50
C MET A 35 17.13 -14.15 19.84
N ASN A 36 17.83 -13.31 20.59
CA ASN A 36 18.32 -13.64 21.92
C ASN A 36 17.12 -13.96 22.86
N PRO A 37 17.19 -15.00 23.71
CA PRO A 37 16.16 -15.29 24.70
C PRO A 37 15.74 -14.10 25.57
N ALA A 38 16.66 -13.15 25.81
CA ALA A 38 16.37 -11.91 26.56
C ALA A 38 15.40 -10.96 25.85
N THR A 39 15.17 -11.14 24.55
CA THR A 39 14.13 -10.44 23.79
C THR A 39 12.98 -11.39 23.47
N VAL A 40 13.15 -12.32 22.53
CA VAL A 40 12.05 -13.10 21.94
C VAL A 40 11.18 -13.86 22.94
N LEU A 41 11.76 -14.37 24.04
CA LEU A 41 10.96 -15.03 25.07
C LEU A 41 10.40 -14.01 26.07
N ARG A 42 11.13 -12.95 26.40
CA ARG A 42 10.75 -11.99 27.45
C ARG A 42 9.69 -10.98 27.03
N VAL A 43 9.59 -10.71 25.73
CA VAL A 43 8.49 -9.90 25.18
C VAL A 43 7.13 -10.60 25.30
N LEU A 44 7.10 -11.92 25.47
CA LEU A 44 5.87 -12.70 25.61
C LEU A 44 5.28 -12.62 27.03
N GLY A 45 3.95 -12.69 27.13
CA GLY A 45 3.20 -12.65 28.39
C GLY A 45 3.13 -11.26 29.02
N PRO A 46 2.50 -11.13 30.20
CA PRO A 46 2.20 -9.83 30.82
C PRO A 46 3.37 -9.20 31.57
N GLU A 47 4.44 -9.95 31.84
CA GLU A 47 5.55 -9.50 32.68
C GLU A 47 6.29 -8.29 32.08
N PRO A 48 6.54 -7.22 32.88
CA PRO A 48 7.38 -6.11 32.44
C PRO A 48 8.85 -6.56 32.30
N TRP A 49 9.56 -5.95 31.35
CA TRP A 49 10.92 -6.33 31.00
C TRP A 49 11.68 -5.22 30.26
N ASP A 50 12.62 -4.59 30.96
CA ASP A 50 13.54 -3.61 30.37
C ASP A 50 14.96 -4.18 30.36
N VAL A 51 15.55 -4.31 29.18
CA VAL A 51 16.87 -4.93 29.00
C VAL A 51 17.69 -4.22 27.92
N ALA A 52 19.00 -4.14 28.11
CA ALA A 52 19.93 -3.59 27.13
C ALA A 52 21.21 -4.45 27.04
N TYR A 53 21.73 -4.70 25.83
CA TYR A 53 22.92 -5.52 25.62
C TYR A 53 23.55 -5.36 24.25
N VAL A 54 24.80 -5.81 24.14
CA VAL A 54 25.50 -5.97 22.85
C VAL A 54 25.15 -7.33 22.26
N GLU A 55 24.91 -7.41 20.96
CA GLU A 55 24.70 -8.66 20.23
C GLU A 55 25.52 -8.71 18.93
N PRO A 56 26.61 -9.50 18.87
CA PRO A 56 27.24 -9.88 17.62
C PRO A 56 26.26 -10.68 16.77
N SER A 57 25.82 -10.09 15.66
CA SER A 57 24.77 -10.62 14.81
C SER A 57 25.38 -11.19 13.54
N VAL A 58 25.09 -12.45 13.23
CA VAL A 58 25.70 -13.22 12.13
C VAL A 58 24.71 -13.40 10.99
N ARG A 59 25.06 -12.89 9.81
CA ARG A 59 24.28 -12.91 8.58
C ARG A 59 25.14 -13.47 7.42
N PRO A 60 25.11 -14.79 7.17
CA PRO A 60 25.89 -15.42 6.11
C PRO A 60 25.73 -14.77 4.73
N ASP A 61 24.52 -14.33 4.35
CA ASP A 61 24.25 -13.70 3.05
C ASP A 61 24.90 -12.30 2.88
N ASP A 62 25.24 -11.64 3.99
CA ASP A 62 25.93 -10.33 3.99
C ASP A 62 27.46 -10.46 3.82
N SER A 63 27.98 -11.68 3.63
CA SER A 63 29.40 -11.97 3.39
C SER A 63 29.96 -11.23 2.17
N ARG A 64 31.08 -10.51 2.34
CA ARG A 64 31.73 -9.76 1.25
C ARG A 64 33.27 -9.83 1.26
N TYR A 65 33.86 -10.85 1.89
CA TYR A 65 35.31 -11.05 2.00
C TYR A 65 36.07 -9.86 2.64
N GLY A 66 35.34 -9.01 3.37
CA GLY A 66 35.83 -7.74 3.89
C GLY A 66 36.19 -6.70 2.83
N GLN A 67 35.72 -6.84 1.59
CA GLN A 67 35.98 -5.88 0.51
C GLN A 67 34.92 -4.78 0.43
N ASN A 68 33.69 -5.06 0.89
CA ASN A 68 32.63 -4.05 0.94
C ASN A 68 32.84 -3.12 2.16
N PRO A 69 32.66 -1.80 2.01
CA PRO A 69 32.88 -0.86 3.11
C PRO A 69 31.86 -0.95 4.24
N ASN A 70 30.64 -1.47 3.99
CA ASN A 70 29.50 -1.38 4.91
C ASN A 70 28.79 -2.72 5.20
N ARG A 71 29.07 -3.78 4.44
CA ARG A 71 28.47 -5.12 4.62
C ARG A 71 29.48 -6.09 5.22
N LEU A 72 29.05 -6.78 6.27
CA LEU A 72 29.84 -7.76 7.01
C LEU A 72 28.99 -9.00 7.29
N GLN A 73 29.60 -10.19 7.30
CA GLN A 73 28.88 -11.40 7.75
C GLN A 73 28.59 -11.38 9.25
N MET A 74 29.33 -10.59 10.03
CA MET A 74 29.06 -10.36 11.45
C MET A 74 29.23 -8.89 11.79
N HIS A 75 28.16 -8.27 12.29
CA HIS A 75 28.15 -6.89 12.76
C HIS A 75 27.68 -6.80 14.22
N THR A 76 27.93 -5.67 14.85
CA THR A 76 27.65 -5.45 16.27
C THR A 76 26.35 -4.67 16.42
N GLN A 77 25.31 -5.33 16.93
CA GLN A 77 24.11 -4.64 17.38
C GLN A 77 24.26 -4.21 18.84
N PHE A 78 23.71 -3.04 19.17
CA PHE A 78 23.30 -2.75 20.54
C PHE A 78 21.77 -2.87 20.58
N GLN A 79 21.25 -3.68 21.48
CA GLN A 79 19.86 -4.05 21.56
C GLN A 79 19.25 -3.48 22.84
N VAL A 80 18.04 -2.94 22.74
CA VAL A 80 17.23 -2.50 23.88
C VAL A 80 15.81 -3.00 23.70
N ILE A 81 15.20 -3.48 24.78
CA ILE A 81 13.76 -3.72 24.89
C ILE A 81 13.25 -2.94 26.09
N LEU A 82 12.15 -2.22 25.90
CA LEU A 82 11.39 -1.58 26.98
C LEU A 82 9.97 -2.13 26.96
N LYS A 83 9.53 -2.73 28.07
CA LYS A 83 8.23 -3.40 28.18
C LYS A 83 7.59 -3.17 29.55
N PRO A 84 6.42 -2.51 29.63
CA PRO A 84 5.68 -1.87 28.54
C PRO A 84 6.49 -0.74 27.88
N GLU A 85 6.09 -0.35 26.68
CA GLU A 85 6.60 0.86 26.04
C GLU A 85 6.40 2.11 26.94
N PRO A 86 7.40 2.98 27.14
CA PRO A 86 7.42 3.93 28.27
C PRO A 86 6.66 5.25 28.06
N GLY A 87 6.12 5.54 26.87
CA GLY A 87 5.45 6.79 26.54
C GLY A 87 6.32 7.81 25.80
N ASN A 88 7.65 7.72 25.94
CA ASN A 88 8.66 8.62 25.36
C ASN A 88 9.92 7.90 24.79
N PRO A 89 9.78 6.76 24.08
CA PRO A 89 10.93 5.95 23.69
C PRO A 89 11.82 6.63 22.63
N GLN A 90 11.26 7.55 21.83
CA GLN A 90 12.02 8.33 20.87
C GLN A 90 12.94 9.33 21.57
N GLU A 91 12.47 9.99 22.64
CA GLU A 91 13.27 10.92 23.45
C GLU A 91 14.39 10.18 24.19
N LEU A 92 14.11 8.99 24.74
CA LEU A 92 15.13 8.13 25.35
C LEU A 92 16.18 7.69 24.32
N TYR A 93 15.75 7.33 23.12
CA TYR A 93 16.64 6.98 22.02
C TYR A 93 17.55 8.17 21.62
N LEU A 94 17.00 9.36 21.40
CA LEU A 94 17.78 10.55 21.04
C LEU A 94 18.79 10.91 22.14
N GLY A 95 18.40 10.84 23.41
CA GLY A 95 19.31 11.05 24.54
C GLY A 95 20.46 10.03 24.59
N SER A 96 20.27 8.82 24.05
CA SER A 96 21.36 7.83 23.93
C SER A 96 22.39 8.21 22.85
N LEU A 97 21.97 8.86 21.77
CA LEU A 97 22.87 9.38 20.73
C LEU A 97 23.71 10.55 21.28
N GLU A 98 23.11 11.42 22.08
CA GLU A 98 23.82 12.49 22.78
C GLU A 98 24.84 11.95 23.79
N ALA A 99 24.52 10.85 24.47
CA ALA A 99 25.46 10.17 25.37
C ALA A 99 26.69 9.61 24.62
N LEU A 100 26.53 9.25 23.33
CA LEU A 100 27.65 8.94 22.43
C LEU A 100 28.45 10.18 22.02
N GLY A 101 27.95 11.38 22.29
CA GLY A 101 28.58 12.65 21.91
C GLY A 101 28.20 13.12 20.50
N ILE A 102 27.07 12.67 19.98
CA ILE A 102 26.49 13.18 18.74
C ILE A 102 25.74 14.46 19.07
N ASP A 103 26.09 15.56 18.38
CA ASP A 103 25.44 16.85 18.54
C ASP A 103 24.25 16.94 17.59
N LEU A 104 23.07 16.51 18.08
CA LEU A 104 21.86 16.41 17.26
C LEU A 104 21.45 17.73 16.59
N SER A 105 21.92 18.89 17.06
CA SER A 105 21.64 20.19 16.43
C SER A 105 22.37 20.41 15.09
N LYS A 106 23.38 19.58 14.79
CA LYS A 106 24.15 19.64 13.53
C LYS A 106 23.69 18.61 12.51
N HIS A 107 22.93 17.63 12.94
CA HIS A 107 22.58 16.46 12.13
C HIS A 107 21.11 16.47 11.76
N ASP A 108 20.82 15.82 10.65
CA ASP A 108 19.45 15.53 10.23
C ASP A 108 19.07 14.13 10.71
N VAL A 109 18.22 14.07 11.75
CA VAL A 109 17.72 12.81 12.32
C VAL A 109 16.27 12.60 11.91
N ARG A 110 16.00 11.53 11.15
CA ARG A 110 14.65 11.22 10.66
C ARG A 110 14.21 9.84 11.08
N PHE A 111 12.93 9.74 11.45
CA PHE A 111 12.23 8.47 11.70
C PHE A 111 11.43 8.15 10.45
N VAL A 112 12.00 7.36 9.54
CA VAL A 112 11.38 7.02 8.27
C VAL A 112 10.67 5.67 8.44
N GLU A 113 9.46 5.55 7.93
CA GLU A 113 8.70 4.31 8.08
C GLU A 113 9.49 3.12 7.54
N ASP A 114 9.66 2.11 8.39
CA ASP A 114 9.99 0.75 7.98
C ASP A 114 9.30 -0.24 8.93
N ASN A 115 8.40 -1.05 8.36
CA ASN A 115 7.62 -2.02 9.12
C ASN A 115 8.37 -3.35 9.15
N TRP A 116 8.72 -3.80 10.35
CA TRP A 116 9.56 -4.97 10.52
C TRP A 116 8.75 -6.27 10.60
N GLN A 117 9.20 -7.28 9.88
CA GLN A 117 8.66 -8.63 9.97
C GLN A 117 9.78 -9.67 9.89
N GLN A 118 9.75 -10.66 10.77
CA GLN A 118 10.58 -11.85 10.68
C GLN A 118 9.72 -13.12 10.61
N PRO A 119 9.46 -13.62 9.38
CA PRO A 119 8.66 -14.81 9.13
C PRO A 119 9.11 -16.09 9.87
N ALA A 120 10.41 -16.27 10.12
CA ALA A 120 10.96 -17.49 10.72
C ALA A 120 10.55 -17.66 12.20
N ILE A 121 10.43 -16.56 12.94
CA ILE A 121 10.01 -16.56 14.36
C ILE A 121 8.56 -16.09 14.53
N GLY A 122 7.84 -15.82 13.42
CA GLY A 122 6.47 -15.34 13.46
C GLY A 122 6.32 -14.04 14.23
N ALA A 123 7.27 -13.12 14.06
CA ALA A 123 7.27 -11.81 14.70
C ALA A 123 7.04 -10.70 13.69
N TRP A 124 6.31 -9.66 14.11
CA TRP A 124 6.15 -8.43 13.34
C TRP A 124 5.80 -7.25 14.24
N GLY A 125 6.12 -6.06 13.75
CA GLY A 125 5.83 -4.79 14.40
C GLY A 125 5.83 -3.64 13.39
N LEU A 126 5.32 -2.49 13.82
CA LEU A 126 5.43 -1.24 13.07
C LEU A 126 6.52 -0.39 13.72
N GLY A 127 7.14 0.50 12.95
CA GLY A 127 8.14 1.40 13.50
C GLY A 127 8.86 2.19 12.41
N TRP A 128 10.16 2.37 12.63
CA TRP A 128 10.99 3.22 11.79
C TRP A 128 12.39 2.65 11.60
N GLU A 129 12.94 2.90 10.43
CA GLU A 129 14.37 3.08 10.28
C GLU A 129 14.73 4.51 10.74
N VAL A 130 15.74 4.64 11.59
CA VAL A 130 16.24 5.95 12.02
C VAL A 130 17.45 6.33 11.20
N TRP A 131 17.33 7.42 10.46
CA TRP A 131 18.39 7.97 9.63
C TRP A 131 19.12 9.08 10.36
N LEU A 132 20.45 9.07 10.28
CA LEU A 132 21.34 10.16 10.65
C LEU A 132 22.10 10.58 9.39
N ASP A 133 21.77 11.76 8.86
CA ASP A 133 22.35 12.31 7.63
C ASP A 133 22.24 11.33 6.44
N GLY A 134 21.04 10.75 6.26
CA GLY A 134 20.75 9.74 5.23
C GLY A 134 21.20 8.31 5.56
N MET A 135 22.03 8.12 6.59
CA MET A 135 22.52 6.79 6.99
C MET A 135 21.57 6.15 8.00
N GLU A 136 21.02 4.99 7.66
CA GLU A 136 20.26 4.16 8.61
C GLU A 136 21.18 3.67 9.73
N ILE A 137 20.96 4.16 10.95
CA ILE A 137 21.77 3.83 12.14
C ILE A 137 21.04 2.96 13.16
N THR A 138 19.71 2.91 13.14
CA THR A 138 18.91 2.17 14.13
C THR A 138 17.60 1.67 13.53
N GLN A 139 17.19 0.45 13.88
CA GLN A 139 15.82 -0.01 13.71
C GLN A 139 15.02 0.23 15.01
N PHE A 140 13.84 0.81 14.88
CA PHE A 140 12.90 1.09 15.97
C PHE A 140 11.61 0.29 15.72
N THR A 141 11.13 -0.54 16.64
CA THR A 141 9.99 -1.43 16.37
C THR A 141 9.07 -1.63 17.58
N TYR A 142 7.78 -1.40 17.40
CA TYR A 142 6.72 -1.77 18.35
C TYR A 142 6.22 -3.16 18.00
N PHE A 143 6.67 -4.19 18.73
CA PHE A 143 6.21 -5.55 18.45
C PHE A 143 4.72 -5.70 18.72
N GLN A 144 3.99 -6.16 17.71
CA GLN A 144 2.57 -6.48 17.83
C GLN A 144 2.37 -7.97 18.10
N GLN A 145 3.25 -8.80 17.52
CA GLN A 145 3.20 -10.25 17.64
C GLN A 145 4.61 -10.83 17.65
N VAL A 146 4.85 -11.87 18.43
CA VAL A 146 6.07 -12.70 18.42
C VAL A 146 5.68 -14.16 18.60
N GLY A 147 6.26 -15.09 17.83
CA GLY A 147 5.90 -16.51 17.92
C GLY A 147 4.43 -16.76 17.63
N GLY A 148 3.78 -15.94 16.80
CA GLY A 148 2.33 -16.04 16.59
C GLY A 148 1.47 -15.60 17.78
N GLN A 149 2.04 -15.10 18.88
CA GLN A 149 1.33 -14.61 20.05
C GLN A 149 1.20 -13.09 20.01
N ASN A 150 -0.01 -12.57 20.15
CA ASN A 150 -0.22 -11.12 20.29
C ASN A 150 0.38 -10.66 21.62
N LEU A 151 1.09 -9.54 21.59
CA LEU A 151 1.74 -9.01 22.78
C LEU A 151 0.80 -8.10 23.57
N ASP A 152 0.83 -8.22 24.89
CA ASP A 152 0.16 -7.34 25.83
C ASP A 152 0.86 -7.48 27.20
N PRO A 153 1.57 -6.44 27.68
CA PRO A 153 1.71 -5.12 27.08
C PRO A 153 2.63 -5.12 25.83
N ILE A 154 2.53 -4.06 25.03
CA ILE A 154 3.37 -3.85 23.85
C ILE A 154 4.79 -3.42 24.29
N PRO A 155 5.85 -4.12 23.84
CA PRO A 155 7.21 -3.67 24.00
C PRO A 155 7.65 -2.79 22.83
N VAL A 156 8.66 -1.96 23.08
CA VAL A 156 9.44 -1.29 22.03
C VAL A 156 10.85 -1.88 21.98
N GLU A 157 11.30 -2.15 20.76
CA GLU A 157 12.65 -2.59 20.41
C GLU A 157 13.44 -1.45 19.78
N LEU A 158 14.67 -1.23 20.26
CA LEU A 158 15.67 -0.34 19.67
C LEU A 158 16.92 -1.14 19.32
N THR A 159 17.30 -1.14 18.05
CA THR A 159 18.42 -1.95 17.54
C THR A 159 19.41 -1.07 16.78
N TYR A 160 20.51 -0.72 17.44
CA TYR A 160 21.54 0.17 16.91
C TYR A 160 22.54 -0.60 16.04
N GLY A 161 22.86 -0.08 14.85
CA GLY A 161 23.99 -0.50 14.04
C GLY A 161 25.26 0.25 14.43
N VAL A 162 26.03 -0.29 15.38
CA VAL A 162 27.10 0.46 16.05
C VAL A 162 28.24 0.82 15.09
N GLU A 163 28.59 -0.06 14.14
CA GLU A 163 29.59 0.24 13.12
C GLU A 163 29.22 1.46 12.29
N ARG A 164 27.96 1.57 11.84
CA ARG A 164 27.49 2.70 11.04
C ARG A 164 27.56 4.02 11.81
N ILE A 165 27.12 4.02 13.06
CA ILE A 165 27.21 5.18 13.96
C ILE A 165 28.68 5.63 14.09
N LEU A 166 29.60 4.69 14.30
CA LEU A 166 31.01 4.98 14.52
C LEU A 166 31.73 5.38 13.24
N MET A 167 31.35 4.83 12.09
CA MET A 167 31.86 5.28 10.79
C MET A 167 31.57 6.76 10.58
N ALA A 168 30.32 7.17 10.82
CA ALA A 168 29.93 8.57 10.75
C ALA A 168 30.71 9.43 11.77
N GLN A 169 30.75 9.02 13.03
CA GLN A 169 31.36 9.81 14.10
C GLN A 169 32.89 9.93 13.99
N GLN A 170 33.56 8.92 13.43
CA GLN A 170 35.01 8.94 13.20
C GLN A 170 35.40 9.49 11.82
N GLY A 171 34.42 9.79 10.95
CA GLY A 171 34.66 10.28 9.60
C GLY A 171 35.37 9.26 8.70
N VAL A 172 35.16 7.97 8.94
CA VAL A 172 35.76 6.88 8.16
C VAL A 172 34.76 6.29 7.19
N THR A 173 35.25 5.80 6.05
CA THR A 173 34.40 5.35 4.95
C THR A 173 34.34 3.84 4.75
N HIS A 174 35.11 3.10 5.54
CA HIS A 174 35.12 1.65 5.55
C HIS A 174 35.15 1.18 7.00
N PHE A 175 34.37 0.14 7.32
CA PHE A 175 34.31 -0.41 8.68
C PHE A 175 35.69 -0.81 9.25
N LYS A 176 36.63 -1.22 8.40
CA LYS A 176 37.98 -1.67 8.81
C LYS A 176 38.79 -0.56 9.48
N ASP A 177 38.48 0.69 9.14
CA ASP A 177 39.21 1.85 9.62
C ASP A 177 38.65 2.40 10.95
N ILE A 178 37.52 1.87 11.43
CA ILE A 178 36.97 2.22 12.73
C ILE A 178 38.03 1.92 13.80
N VAL A 179 38.40 2.91 14.59
CA VAL A 179 39.24 2.70 15.77
C VAL A 179 38.42 2.00 16.83
N TYR A 180 38.75 0.73 17.05
CA TYR A 180 38.05 -0.14 17.97
C TYR A 180 38.40 0.18 19.43
N SER A 181 39.70 0.36 19.70
CA SER A 181 40.23 0.68 21.04
C SER A 181 41.57 1.40 20.95
N ILE A 182 42.03 1.96 22.07
CA ILE A 182 43.39 2.50 22.22
C ILE A 182 44.18 1.58 23.16
N ALA A 183 45.30 1.03 22.68
CA ALA A 183 46.18 0.20 23.47
C ALA A 183 46.89 1.01 24.58
N SER A 184 47.46 0.32 25.58
CA SER A 184 48.12 0.97 26.73
C SER A 184 49.30 1.87 26.35
N ASP A 185 49.91 1.66 25.19
CA ASP A 185 50.99 2.47 24.62
C ASP A 185 50.48 3.69 23.81
N GLY A 186 49.16 3.88 23.73
CA GLY A 186 48.50 4.95 23.00
C GLY A 186 48.22 4.64 21.53
N ARG A 187 48.60 3.46 21.03
CA ARG A 187 48.35 3.08 19.62
C ARG A 187 46.87 2.74 19.39
N PRO A 188 46.23 3.27 18.34
CA PRO A 188 44.90 2.81 17.95
C PRO A 188 44.96 1.38 17.42
N VAL A 189 43.99 0.56 17.81
CA VAL A 189 43.71 -0.75 17.20
C VAL A 189 42.46 -0.60 16.37
N THR A 190 42.55 -0.85 15.07
CA THR A 190 41.39 -0.72 14.17
C THR A 190 40.53 -1.99 14.17
N TYR A 191 39.28 -1.85 13.73
CA TYR A 191 38.37 -2.99 13.54
C TYR A 191 38.94 -3.98 12.53
N GLY A 192 39.59 -3.49 11.46
CA GLY A 192 40.25 -4.33 10.46
C GLY A 192 41.43 -5.12 11.02
N GLU A 193 42.24 -4.53 11.91
CA GLU A 193 43.30 -5.24 12.61
C GLU A 193 42.77 -6.30 13.58
N ALA A 194 41.62 -6.04 14.22
CA ALA A 194 41.02 -6.94 15.20
C ALA A 194 40.21 -8.08 14.55
N PHE A 195 39.44 -7.80 13.49
CA PHE A 195 38.41 -8.71 12.94
C PHE A 195 38.48 -8.89 11.42
N GLY A 196 39.37 -8.19 10.71
CA GLY A 196 39.43 -8.25 9.24
C GLY A 196 39.72 -9.64 8.68
N GLN A 197 40.57 -10.42 9.34
CA GLN A 197 40.85 -11.81 8.96
C GLN A 197 39.63 -12.72 9.18
N GLN A 198 38.91 -12.52 10.29
CA GLN A 198 37.70 -13.27 10.61
C GLN A 198 36.62 -13.05 9.54
N GLU A 199 36.41 -11.79 9.14
CA GLU A 199 35.42 -11.46 8.10
C GLU A 199 35.73 -12.14 6.76
N TYR A 200 37.01 -12.18 6.37
CA TYR A 200 37.45 -12.87 5.16
C TYR A 200 37.21 -14.38 5.24
N GLU A 201 37.67 -15.03 6.32
CA GLU A 201 37.58 -16.48 6.47
C GLU A 201 36.13 -16.96 6.59
N MET A 202 35.29 -16.23 7.33
CA MET A 202 33.88 -16.57 7.48
C MET A 202 33.10 -16.32 6.19
N SER A 203 33.41 -15.26 5.44
CA SER A 203 32.81 -15.04 4.11
C SER A 203 33.12 -16.22 3.17
N ARG A 204 34.39 -16.62 3.09
CA ARG A 204 34.82 -17.77 2.29
C ARG A 204 34.14 -19.06 2.74
N TYR A 205 34.01 -19.28 4.05
CA TYR A 205 33.28 -20.42 4.57
C TYR A 205 31.82 -20.42 4.11
N TYR A 206 31.07 -19.32 4.33
CA TYR A 206 29.66 -19.26 4.00
C TYR A 206 29.37 -19.29 2.50
N LEU A 207 30.25 -18.72 1.67
CA LEU A 207 30.02 -18.60 0.24
C LEU A 207 30.64 -19.75 -0.58
N ASP A 208 31.76 -20.32 -0.14
CA ASP A 208 32.54 -21.28 -0.95
C ASP A 208 32.62 -22.67 -0.30
N ASP A 209 33.04 -22.72 0.97
CA ASP A 209 33.59 -23.94 1.57
C ASP A 209 32.62 -24.71 2.48
N ALA A 210 31.51 -24.12 2.95
CA ALA A 210 30.58 -24.80 3.85
C ALA A 210 30.01 -26.07 3.21
N ASP A 211 30.16 -27.21 3.92
CA ASP A 211 29.64 -28.50 3.48
C ASP A 211 28.10 -28.50 3.57
N VAL A 212 27.46 -28.48 2.40
CA VAL A 212 26.01 -28.45 2.24
C VAL A 212 25.35 -29.67 2.89
N GLU A 213 25.92 -30.86 2.74
CA GLU A 213 25.32 -32.11 3.21
C GLU A 213 25.47 -32.23 4.73
N ALA A 214 26.58 -31.75 5.29
CA ALA A 214 26.72 -31.60 6.73
C ALA A 214 25.69 -30.62 7.33
N ASN A 215 25.52 -29.44 6.73
CA ASN A 215 24.58 -28.44 7.22
C ASN A 215 23.11 -28.88 7.07
N ARG A 216 22.75 -29.62 6.01
CA ARG A 216 21.42 -30.25 5.88
C ARG A 216 21.13 -31.20 7.04
N ARG A 217 22.07 -32.10 7.38
CA ARG A 217 21.92 -33.00 8.54
C ARG A 217 21.83 -32.26 9.87
N LEU A 218 22.61 -31.19 10.04
CA LEU A 218 22.55 -30.35 11.25
C LEU A 218 21.18 -29.68 11.39
N TYR A 219 20.67 -29.09 10.31
CA TYR A 219 19.33 -28.49 10.26
C TYR A 219 18.26 -29.49 10.73
N GLU A 220 18.22 -30.68 10.14
CA GLU A 220 17.25 -31.73 10.49
C GLU A 220 17.40 -32.19 11.95
N THR A 221 18.64 -32.38 12.41
CA THR A 221 18.93 -32.80 13.80
C THR A 221 18.45 -31.74 14.79
N TYR A 222 18.72 -30.46 14.54
CA TYR A 222 18.30 -29.36 15.40
C TYR A 222 16.77 -29.17 15.40
N VAL A 223 16.11 -29.31 14.26
CA VAL A 223 14.63 -29.32 14.18
C VAL A 223 14.03 -30.47 15.00
N GLY A 224 14.60 -31.67 14.88
CA GLY A 224 14.17 -32.83 15.66
C GLY A 224 14.32 -32.62 17.17
N GLU A 225 15.46 -32.08 17.60
CA GLU A 225 15.71 -31.82 19.02
C GLU A 225 14.86 -30.67 19.57
N ALA A 226 14.65 -29.60 18.80
CA ALA A 226 13.70 -28.54 19.16
C ALA A 226 12.28 -29.10 19.38
N THR A 227 11.84 -29.99 18.49
CA THR A 227 10.53 -30.67 18.60
C THR A 227 10.45 -31.48 19.90
N ARG A 228 11.48 -32.29 20.18
CA ARG A 228 11.57 -33.07 21.43
C ARG A 228 11.55 -32.19 22.68
N MET A 229 12.16 -31.01 22.64
CA MET A 229 12.16 -30.05 23.76
C MET A 229 10.80 -29.42 23.99
N VAL A 230 10.04 -29.11 22.93
CA VAL A 230 8.64 -28.66 23.04
C VAL A 230 7.80 -29.75 23.69
N GLU A 231 7.91 -31.00 23.22
CA GLU A 231 7.18 -32.15 23.80
C GLU A 231 7.55 -32.40 25.27
N ALA A 232 8.82 -32.19 25.64
CA ALA A 232 9.30 -32.27 27.01
C ALA A 232 8.93 -31.06 27.89
N ARG A 233 8.18 -30.08 27.35
CA ARG A 233 7.79 -28.83 28.03
C ARG A 233 8.98 -27.97 28.48
N LEU A 234 10.07 -27.96 27.69
CA LEU A 234 11.29 -27.20 27.95
C LEU A 234 11.48 -26.09 26.88
N PRO A 235 10.82 -24.92 27.02
CA PRO A 235 10.81 -23.90 25.96
C PRO A 235 12.18 -23.23 25.76
N VAL A 236 12.99 -23.07 26.81
CA VAL A 236 14.32 -22.45 26.71
C VAL A 236 15.27 -23.26 25.82
N PRO A 237 15.50 -24.57 26.04
CA PRO A 237 16.31 -25.36 25.11
C PRO A 237 15.64 -25.55 23.76
N ALA A 238 14.30 -25.61 23.67
CA ALA A 238 13.61 -25.64 22.38
C ALA A 238 13.99 -24.43 21.52
N HIS A 239 13.93 -23.23 22.10
CA HIS A 239 14.37 -21.99 21.43
C HIS A 239 15.84 -22.05 21.01
N GLY A 240 16.73 -22.52 21.89
CA GLY A 240 18.15 -22.68 21.55
C GLY A 240 18.39 -23.55 20.32
N TYR A 241 17.64 -24.64 20.15
CA TYR A 241 17.74 -25.49 18.96
C TYR A 241 17.06 -24.89 17.72
N ILE A 242 16.00 -24.08 17.90
CA ILE A 242 15.41 -23.28 16.81
C ILE A 242 16.47 -22.33 16.25
N LEU A 243 17.22 -21.61 17.10
CA LEU A 243 18.30 -20.70 16.67
C LEU A 243 19.37 -21.42 15.86
N LYS A 244 19.81 -22.59 16.33
CA LYS A 244 20.79 -23.42 15.61
C LYS A 244 20.28 -23.90 14.26
N SER A 245 19.00 -24.29 14.19
CA SER A 245 18.37 -24.64 12.92
C SER A 245 18.29 -23.43 11.97
N SER A 246 18.02 -22.24 12.51
CA SER A 246 17.99 -20.99 11.73
C SER A 246 19.36 -20.64 11.17
N HIS A 247 20.42 -20.79 11.97
CA HIS A 247 21.77 -20.51 11.49
C HIS A 247 22.22 -21.53 10.43
N ALA A 248 22.01 -22.83 10.67
CA ALA A 248 22.29 -23.87 9.68
C ALA A 248 21.51 -23.64 8.37
N PHE A 249 20.26 -23.18 8.46
CA PHE A 249 19.49 -22.75 7.31
C PHE A 249 20.14 -21.57 6.57
N ASN A 250 20.53 -20.50 7.28
CA ASN A 250 21.18 -19.34 6.66
C ASN A 250 22.49 -19.70 5.96
N VAL A 251 23.27 -20.65 6.50
CA VAL A 251 24.48 -21.16 5.83
C VAL A 251 24.14 -21.86 4.51
N LEU A 252 23.09 -22.69 4.51
CA LEU A 252 22.62 -23.36 3.29
C LEU A 252 22.10 -22.35 2.25
N ASP A 253 21.43 -21.29 2.72
CA ASP A 253 20.89 -20.23 1.86
C ASP A 253 22.03 -19.42 1.21
N ALA A 254 23.04 -19.02 1.97
CA ALA A 254 24.24 -18.34 1.47
C ALA A 254 25.04 -19.18 0.47
N ARG A 255 25.07 -20.51 0.65
CA ARG A 255 25.66 -21.44 -0.33
C ARG A 255 24.83 -21.61 -1.61
N GLY A 256 23.65 -20.99 -1.70
CA GLY A 256 22.70 -21.17 -2.80
C GLY A 256 22.19 -22.61 -2.89
N ALA A 257 22.20 -23.34 -1.77
CA ALA A 257 21.87 -24.76 -1.70
C ALA A 257 20.41 -25.03 -1.27
N ILE A 258 19.63 -23.96 -1.09
CA ILE A 258 18.21 -24.00 -0.74
C ILE A 258 17.40 -23.51 -1.93
N SER A 259 16.51 -24.36 -2.43
CA SER A 259 15.47 -23.91 -3.35
C SER A 259 14.45 -23.04 -2.62
N THR A 260 13.76 -22.17 -3.35
CA THR A 260 12.75 -21.30 -2.75
C THR A 260 11.59 -22.08 -2.09
N THR A 261 11.26 -23.29 -2.58
CA THR A 261 10.34 -24.23 -1.92
C THR A 261 10.89 -24.78 -0.61
N GLU A 262 12.16 -25.20 -0.58
CA GLU A 262 12.84 -25.63 0.66
C GLU A 262 12.89 -24.48 1.68
N ARG A 263 13.15 -23.24 1.25
CA ARG A 263 13.11 -22.03 2.08
C ARG A 263 11.74 -21.84 2.72
N ALA A 264 10.66 -21.90 1.93
CA ALA A 264 9.30 -21.77 2.44
C ALA A 264 8.96 -22.86 3.48
N LYS A 265 9.31 -24.12 3.21
CA LYS A 265 9.12 -25.25 4.13
C LYS A 265 9.93 -25.08 5.42
N ALA A 266 11.18 -24.63 5.32
CA ALA A 266 12.05 -24.39 6.45
C ALA A 266 11.50 -23.29 7.36
N PHE A 267 11.06 -22.16 6.78
CA PHE A 267 10.40 -21.09 7.52
C PHE A 267 9.08 -21.53 8.14
N ALA A 268 8.25 -22.33 7.44
CA ALA A 268 7.03 -22.88 8.01
C ALA A 268 7.32 -23.76 9.24
N THR A 269 8.38 -24.58 9.17
CA THR A 269 8.82 -25.46 10.25
C THR A 269 9.31 -24.66 11.45
N MET A 270 10.24 -23.71 11.25
CA MET A 270 10.75 -22.85 12.32
C MET A 270 9.64 -22.00 12.93
N ARG A 271 8.73 -21.46 12.13
CA ARG A 271 7.58 -20.68 12.59
C ARG A 271 6.63 -21.51 13.46
N ARG A 272 6.37 -22.77 13.09
CA ARG A 272 5.57 -23.70 13.92
C ARG A 272 6.26 -23.94 15.26
N LEU A 273 7.54 -24.32 15.24
CA LEU A 273 8.31 -24.59 16.46
C LEU A 273 8.38 -23.37 17.38
N MET A 274 8.60 -22.18 16.81
CA MET A 274 8.63 -20.93 17.58
C MET A 274 7.26 -20.62 18.18
N ARG A 275 6.17 -20.88 17.46
CA ARG A 275 4.81 -20.70 17.97
C ARG A 275 4.52 -21.58 19.17
N ASP A 276 4.85 -22.86 19.05
CA ASP A 276 4.65 -23.83 20.13
C ASP A 276 5.55 -23.49 21.34
N THR A 277 6.80 -23.08 21.07
CA THR A 277 7.76 -22.64 22.09
C THR A 277 7.29 -21.37 22.81
N ALA A 278 6.74 -20.40 22.09
CA ALA A 278 6.22 -19.14 22.64
C ALA A 278 4.98 -19.38 23.52
N ALA A 279 4.02 -20.16 23.04
CA ALA A 279 2.84 -20.56 23.82
C ALA A 279 3.24 -21.29 25.09
N LEU A 280 4.15 -22.26 24.97
CA LEU A 280 4.69 -23.01 26.09
C LEU A 280 5.45 -22.11 27.07
N TRP A 281 6.23 -21.15 26.59
CA TRP A 281 6.91 -20.19 27.48
C TRP A 281 5.90 -19.40 28.33
N ILE A 282 4.85 -18.85 27.72
CA ILE A 282 3.79 -18.14 28.46
C ILE A 282 3.17 -19.07 29.51
N GLU A 283 2.80 -20.29 29.13
CA GLU A 283 2.23 -21.30 30.05
C GLU A 283 3.19 -21.59 31.22
N ARG A 284 4.49 -21.79 30.95
CA ARG A 284 5.50 -22.01 32.00
C ARG A 284 5.64 -20.83 32.95
N ARG A 285 5.48 -19.59 32.46
CA ARG A 285 5.52 -18.38 33.29
C ARG A 285 4.25 -18.18 34.10
N GLU A 286 3.10 -18.54 33.53
CA GLU A 286 1.79 -18.53 34.20
C GLU A 286 1.76 -19.53 35.36
N GLU A 287 2.30 -20.75 35.17
CA GLU A 287 2.45 -21.73 36.26
C GLU A 287 3.30 -21.22 37.44
N LEU A 288 4.22 -20.29 37.17
CA LEU A 288 5.04 -19.62 38.18
C LEU A 288 4.35 -18.38 38.78
N GLY A 289 3.12 -18.07 38.34
CA GLY A 289 2.37 -16.90 38.76
C GLY A 289 2.93 -15.58 38.22
N PHE A 290 3.63 -15.59 37.08
CA PHE A 290 4.28 -14.42 36.48
C PHE A 290 5.12 -13.60 37.48
N PRO A 291 6.27 -14.12 37.94
CA PRO A 291 6.99 -13.59 39.11
C PRO A 291 7.53 -12.16 38.98
N LEU A 292 7.59 -11.57 37.78
CA LEU A 292 7.97 -10.17 37.55
C LEU A 292 6.77 -9.21 37.62
N MET A 293 5.54 -9.72 37.68
CA MET A 293 4.37 -8.90 37.95
C MET A 293 4.47 -8.37 39.38
N ARG A 294 4.50 -7.05 39.51
CA ARG A 294 4.34 -6.36 40.78
C ARG A 294 2.90 -5.87 40.90
N GLU A 295 2.40 -5.67 42.13
CA GLU A 295 1.10 -5.03 42.31
C GLU A 295 1.10 -3.70 41.53
N PRO A 296 0.10 -3.47 40.67
CA PRO A 296 0.04 -2.26 39.88
C PRO A 296 -0.02 -1.05 40.82
N ALA A 297 0.81 -0.05 40.56
CA ALA A 297 0.54 1.28 41.09
C ALA A 297 -0.78 1.72 40.46
N VAL A 298 -1.80 1.95 41.30
CA VAL A 298 -3.06 2.53 40.85
C VAL A 298 -2.75 3.98 40.50
N ASP A 299 -2.59 4.26 39.21
CA ASP A 299 -2.51 5.63 38.75
C ASP A 299 -3.90 6.26 38.92
N GLU A 300 -4.01 7.18 39.87
CA GLU A 300 -5.22 7.96 40.07
C GLU A 300 -5.42 8.82 38.83
N SER A 301 -6.43 8.49 38.02
CA SER A 301 -6.85 9.31 36.89
C SER A 301 -6.99 10.77 37.35
N ALA A 302 -6.18 11.66 36.79
CA ALA A 302 -6.29 13.08 37.09
C ALA A 302 -7.73 13.55 36.79
N PRO A 303 -8.42 14.20 37.74
CA PRO A 303 -9.77 14.70 37.49
C PRO A 303 -9.70 15.73 36.35
N SER A 304 -10.58 15.61 35.36
CA SER A 304 -10.75 16.67 34.36
C SER A 304 -11.00 17.99 35.10
N PRO A 305 -10.33 19.09 34.72
CA PRO A 305 -10.58 20.38 35.34
C PRO A 305 -12.07 20.72 35.19
N ALA A 306 -12.76 20.94 36.31
CA ALA A 306 -14.13 21.39 36.29
C ALA A 306 -14.16 22.81 35.72
N VAL A 307 -14.61 22.95 34.47
CA VAL A 307 -14.83 24.26 33.85
C VAL A 307 -16.05 24.89 34.50
N ASP A 308 -15.90 26.08 35.09
CA ASP A 308 -17.02 26.88 35.56
C ASP A 308 -17.81 27.42 34.36
N ARG A 309 -18.86 26.67 33.98
CA ARG A 309 -19.71 26.97 32.83
C ARG A 309 -20.40 28.33 32.93
N ALA A 310 -20.58 28.87 34.15
CA ALA A 310 -21.24 30.16 34.35
C ALA A 310 -20.32 31.36 34.03
N ALA A 311 -19.01 31.14 33.91
CA ALA A 311 -18.01 32.17 33.61
C ALA A 311 -17.68 32.26 32.11
N LEU A 312 -18.24 31.39 31.26
CA LEU A 312 -17.95 31.33 29.83
C LEU A 312 -18.75 32.39 29.05
N GLY A 313 -18.10 33.04 28.09
CA GLY A 313 -18.75 33.98 27.18
C GLY A 313 -19.74 33.29 26.25
N THR A 314 -20.72 34.04 25.73
CA THR A 314 -21.75 33.54 24.80
C THR A 314 -21.41 33.80 23.33
N GLU A 315 -20.37 34.59 23.07
CA GLU A 315 -19.96 34.96 21.71
C GLU A 315 -19.32 33.76 20.99
N PRO A 316 -19.49 33.65 19.66
CA PRO A 316 -18.79 32.65 18.87
C PRO A 316 -17.26 32.81 19.00
N GLN A 317 -16.56 31.69 19.19
CA GLN A 317 -15.10 31.65 19.32
C GLN A 317 -14.50 30.65 18.32
N THR A 318 -13.20 30.76 18.07
CA THR A 318 -12.46 29.73 17.34
C THR A 318 -12.35 28.47 18.19
N LEU A 319 -12.61 27.31 17.56
CA LEU A 319 -12.27 25.99 18.09
C LEU A 319 -10.97 25.52 17.42
N ALA A 320 -9.96 25.17 18.20
CA ALA A 320 -8.72 24.59 17.73
C ALA A 320 -8.55 23.19 18.32
N PHE A 321 -8.15 22.24 17.47
CA PHE A 321 -7.97 20.85 17.81
C PHE A 321 -6.68 20.31 17.19
N GLU A 322 -5.84 19.69 17.99
CA GLU A 322 -4.60 19.03 17.54
C GLU A 322 -4.57 17.59 18.03
N ILE A 323 -4.22 16.67 17.13
CA ILE A 323 -3.88 15.29 17.43
C ILE A 323 -2.37 15.15 17.23
N GLY A 324 -1.64 14.99 18.32
CA GLY A 324 -0.21 14.80 18.32
C GLY A 324 0.19 13.33 18.28
N VAL A 325 1.09 12.98 17.37
CA VAL A 325 1.49 11.60 17.08
C VAL A 325 3.00 11.50 16.97
N GLU A 326 3.54 10.29 17.17
CA GLU A 326 4.86 9.96 16.65
C GLU A 326 4.83 9.95 15.11
N GLU A 327 6.00 10.06 14.46
CA GLU A 327 6.16 10.28 13.02
C GLU A 327 5.36 9.31 12.16
N LEU A 328 4.27 9.83 11.57
CA LEU A 328 3.45 9.13 10.61
C LEU A 328 4.22 8.86 9.32
N PRO A 329 3.92 7.74 8.66
CA PRO A 329 4.36 7.53 7.29
C PRO A 329 3.88 8.65 6.35
N PRO A 330 4.71 9.08 5.38
CA PRO A 330 4.37 10.20 4.49
C PRO A 330 3.04 10.03 3.76
N HIS A 331 2.73 8.80 3.34
CA HIS A 331 1.52 8.46 2.63
C HIS A 331 0.27 8.42 3.53
N VAL A 332 0.43 8.32 4.86
CA VAL A 332 -0.66 8.29 5.85
C VAL A 332 -1.08 9.70 6.27
N VAL A 333 -0.18 10.69 6.23
CA VAL A 333 -0.46 12.09 6.59
C VAL A 333 -1.67 12.65 5.81
N PRO A 334 -1.68 12.69 4.45
CA PRO A 334 -2.80 13.27 3.71
C PRO A 334 -4.12 12.52 3.95
N GLN A 335 -4.07 11.19 4.02
CA GLN A 335 -5.25 10.35 4.31
C GLN A 335 -5.85 10.67 5.69
N THR A 336 -5.00 10.91 6.68
CA THR A 336 -5.45 11.24 8.04
C THR A 336 -6.03 12.65 8.11
N VAL A 337 -5.41 13.61 7.41
CA VAL A 337 -5.94 14.97 7.25
C VAL A 337 -7.35 14.93 6.65
N ASP A 338 -7.55 14.17 5.57
CA ASP A 338 -8.84 14.04 4.90
C ASP A 338 -9.87 13.35 5.83
N ALA A 339 -9.49 12.26 6.49
CA ALA A 339 -10.36 11.54 7.41
C ALA A 339 -10.83 12.42 8.58
N VAL A 340 -9.92 13.22 9.18
CA VAL A 340 -10.28 14.16 10.26
C VAL A 340 -11.19 15.27 9.73
N ARG A 341 -10.91 15.81 8.53
CA ARG A 341 -11.75 16.85 7.91
C ARG A 341 -13.17 16.35 7.66
N GLU A 342 -13.30 15.17 7.06
CA GLU A 342 -14.60 14.55 6.77
C GLU A 342 -15.37 14.25 8.05
N ALA A 343 -14.71 13.63 9.04
CA ALA A 343 -15.34 13.27 10.31
C ALA A 343 -15.78 14.51 11.10
N LEU A 344 -14.95 15.54 11.19
CA LEU A 344 -15.28 16.78 11.86
C LEU A 344 -16.43 17.53 11.17
N THR A 345 -16.38 17.62 9.84
CA THR A 345 -17.46 18.24 9.04
C THR A 345 -18.77 17.51 9.23
N ALA A 346 -18.77 16.18 9.13
CA ALA A 346 -19.97 15.37 9.31
C ALA A 346 -20.54 15.46 10.74
N LYS A 347 -19.68 15.45 11.76
CA LYS A 347 -20.11 15.55 13.16
C LYS A 347 -20.67 16.93 13.49
N LEU A 348 -20.04 18.01 13.05
CA LEU A 348 -20.59 19.35 13.25
C LEU A 348 -21.91 19.54 12.50
N ALA A 349 -22.02 19.05 11.26
CA ALA A 349 -23.26 19.08 10.48
C ALA A 349 -24.41 18.27 11.11
N ALA A 350 -24.09 17.24 11.91
CA ALA A 350 -25.08 16.47 12.67
C ALA A 350 -25.56 17.18 13.96
N THR A 351 -24.96 18.32 14.28
CA THR A 351 -25.32 19.16 15.43
C THR A 351 -26.07 20.41 14.95
N ARG A 352 -26.60 21.20 15.89
CA ARG A 352 -27.15 22.53 15.55
C ARG A 352 -26.16 23.67 15.80
N LEU A 353 -24.91 23.33 16.15
CA LEU A 353 -23.91 24.32 16.52
C LEU A 353 -23.56 25.16 15.29
N ALA A 354 -23.76 26.48 15.37
CA ALA A 354 -23.31 27.38 14.33
C ALA A 354 -21.77 27.38 14.29
N HIS A 355 -21.20 27.27 13.11
CA HIS A 355 -19.76 27.34 12.90
C HIS A 355 -19.44 27.97 11.55
N GLY A 356 -18.24 28.52 11.44
CA GLY A 356 -17.64 29.05 10.22
C GLY A 356 -16.86 27.99 9.44
N ALA A 357 -15.80 28.42 8.77
CA ALA A 357 -14.95 27.55 7.97
C ALA A 357 -14.23 26.50 8.84
N ILE A 358 -14.07 25.30 8.28
CA ILE A 358 -13.29 24.20 8.87
C ILE A 358 -12.03 24.04 8.02
N THR A 359 -10.86 24.24 8.62
CA THR A 359 -9.57 24.01 7.99
C THR A 359 -8.86 22.87 8.72
N VAL A 360 -8.33 21.91 7.97
CA VAL A 360 -7.54 20.79 8.53
C VAL A 360 -6.28 20.63 7.71
N GLU A 361 -5.15 20.66 8.41
CA GLU A 361 -3.79 20.51 7.88
C GLU A 361 -3.03 19.49 8.73
N GLY A 362 -1.87 19.03 8.24
CA GLY A 362 -1.11 17.99 8.93
C GLY A 362 0.37 17.98 8.59
N THR A 363 1.15 17.43 9.50
CA THR A 363 2.57 17.13 9.34
C THR A 363 2.82 15.67 9.74
N PRO A 364 4.06 15.14 9.63
CA PRO A 364 4.36 13.80 10.12
C PRO A 364 4.01 13.61 11.60
N ARG A 365 4.00 14.67 12.43
CA ARG A 365 3.86 14.55 13.89
C ARG A 365 2.54 15.12 14.44
N ARG A 366 1.68 15.69 13.59
CA ARG A 366 0.41 16.27 14.04
C ARG A 366 -0.63 16.38 12.95
N ILE A 367 -1.90 16.34 13.36
CA ILE A 367 -3.05 16.77 12.55
C ILE A 367 -3.73 17.90 13.30
N VAL A 368 -3.95 19.03 12.65
CA VAL A 368 -4.49 20.25 13.26
C VAL A 368 -5.75 20.68 12.52
N ALA A 369 -6.84 20.86 13.26
CA ALA A 369 -8.09 21.41 12.78
C ALA A 369 -8.40 22.75 13.47
N VAL A 370 -8.80 23.73 12.68
CA VAL A 370 -9.30 25.02 13.16
C VAL A 370 -10.70 25.22 12.59
N VAL A 371 -11.65 25.52 13.48
CA VAL A 371 -13.03 25.85 13.12
C VAL A 371 -13.33 27.26 13.59
N GLU A 372 -13.66 28.13 12.66
CA GLU A 372 -13.96 29.53 12.95
C GLU A 372 -15.37 29.70 13.53
N ALA A 373 -15.59 30.77 14.28
CA ALA A 373 -16.92 31.26 14.70
C ALA A 373 -17.87 30.16 15.25
N VAL A 374 -17.34 29.24 16.07
CA VAL A 374 -18.13 28.20 16.73
C VAL A 374 -18.93 28.83 17.86
N GLY A 375 -20.27 28.77 17.76
CA GLY A 375 -21.18 29.30 18.76
C GLY A 375 -21.00 28.63 20.13
N ALA A 376 -21.28 29.36 21.21
CA ALA A 376 -21.18 28.83 22.57
C ALA A 376 -22.24 27.74 22.88
N GLN A 377 -23.35 27.75 22.15
CA GLN A 377 -24.47 26.84 22.37
C GLN A 377 -25.19 26.54 21.05
N GLU A 378 -25.72 25.33 20.93
CA GLU A 378 -26.72 25.03 19.91
C GLU A 378 -27.96 25.92 20.10
N PRO A 379 -28.65 26.36 19.04
CA PRO A 379 -29.97 26.95 19.18
C PRO A 379 -30.96 25.90 19.72
N ASP A 380 -31.87 26.33 20.57
CA ASP A 380 -33.02 25.53 20.99
C ASP A 380 -33.80 25.04 19.75
N ALA A 381 -34.34 23.82 19.83
CA ALA A 381 -35.17 23.28 18.75
C ALA A 381 -36.51 22.82 19.30
N GLU A 382 -37.51 22.93 18.47
CA GLU A 382 -38.82 22.37 18.73
C GLU A 382 -38.88 20.93 18.23
N GLN A 383 -39.16 19.99 19.14
CA GLN A 383 -39.38 18.60 18.80
C GLN A 383 -40.84 18.22 19.05
N LEU A 384 -41.52 17.75 17.99
CA LEU A 384 -42.88 17.25 18.10
C LEU A 384 -42.88 15.86 18.75
N ARG A 385 -43.42 15.77 19.96
CA ARG A 385 -43.67 14.49 20.64
C ARG A 385 -44.96 13.90 20.11
N LYS A 386 -44.88 12.71 19.53
CA LYS A 386 -46.02 12.00 18.94
C LYS A 386 -46.94 11.45 20.04
N GLY A 387 -48.18 11.93 20.07
CA GLY A 387 -49.27 11.40 20.89
C GLY A 387 -50.20 10.47 20.10
N PRO A 388 -51.42 10.20 20.59
CA PRO A 388 -52.39 9.35 19.91
C PRO A 388 -52.88 9.96 18.58
N LYS A 389 -53.49 9.14 17.70
CA LYS A 389 -54.08 9.63 16.45
C LYS A 389 -55.10 10.74 16.72
N TRP A 390 -55.13 11.77 15.88
CA TRP A 390 -55.96 12.96 16.11
C TRP A 390 -57.44 12.60 16.28
N ALA A 391 -57.95 11.68 15.44
CA ALA A 391 -59.32 11.19 15.50
C ALA A 391 -59.70 10.47 16.82
N ALA A 392 -58.71 10.04 17.61
CA ALA A 392 -58.90 9.39 18.91
C ALA A 392 -58.46 10.27 20.09
N ALA A 393 -58.03 11.51 19.81
CA ALA A 393 -57.46 12.41 20.81
C ALA A 393 -58.55 13.17 21.59
N PHE A 394 -59.72 13.40 20.98
CA PHE A 394 -60.87 14.08 21.58
C PHE A 394 -62.13 13.23 21.46
N ASP A 395 -63.04 13.32 22.44
CA ASP A 395 -64.34 12.67 22.41
C ASP A 395 -65.38 13.48 21.62
N SER A 396 -66.62 12.97 21.53
CA SER A 396 -67.71 13.59 20.77
C SER A 396 -68.13 14.96 21.30
N ASP A 397 -67.81 15.29 22.54
CA ASP A 397 -68.09 16.59 23.18
C ASP A 397 -66.89 17.55 23.09
N GLY A 398 -65.81 17.14 22.42
CA GLY A 398 -64.59 17.92 22.24
C GLY A 398 -63.63 17.86 23.43
N ASN A 399 -63.85 16.99 24.41
CA ASN A 399 -62.97 16.86 25.58
C ASN A 399 -61.79 15.91 25.29
N PRO A 400 -60.60 16.15 25.85
CA PRO A 400 -59.45 15.25 25.70
C PRO A 400 -59.76 13.84 26.21
N THR A 401 -59.51 12.81 25.40
CA THR A 401 -59.71 11.41 25.82
C THR A 401 -58.70 11.00 26.88
N LYS A 402 -58.95 9.89 27.62
CA LYS A 402 -57.97 9.36 28.60
C LYS A 402 -56.58 9.11 28.00
N ALA A 403 -56.51 8.74 26.73
CA ALA A 403 -55.25 8.54 26.00
C ALA A 403 -54.50 9.86 25.79
N LEU A 404 -55.21 10.91 25.36
CA LEU A 404 -54.61 12.25 25.22
C LEU A 404 -54.22 12.84 26.58
N GLN A 405 -55.06 12.69 27.61
CA GLN A 405 -54.76 13.13 28.98
C GLN A 405 -53.53 12.42 29.58
N GLY A 406 -53.38 11.12 29.32
CA GLY A 406 -52.20 10.35 29.73
C GLY A 406 -50.93 10.84 29.03
N PHE A 407 -51.02 11.08 27.72
CA PHE A 407 -49.93 11.63 26.92
C PHE A 407 -49.53 13.04 27.39
N MET A 408 -50.49 13.94 27.55
CA MET A 408 -50.29 15.30 28.06
C MET A 408 -49.60 15.32 29.43
N ARG A 409 -50.04 14.47 30.37
CA ARG A 409 -49.43 14.36 31.69
C ARG A 409 -47.99 13.86 31.62
N GLY A 410 -47.71 12.91 30.72
CA GLY A 410 -46.37 12.40 30.47
C GLY A 410 -45.41 13.41 29.82
N GLN A 411 -45.94 14.41 29.12
CA GLN A 411 -45.16 15.50 28.52
C GLN A 411 -45.20 16.81 29.35
N GLY A 412 -45.93 16.83 30.47
CA GLY A 412 -46.11 18.06 31.27
C GLY A 412 -46.86 19.18 30.54
N ALA A 413 -47.73 18.84 29.57
CA ALA A 413 -48.36 19.80 28.66
C ALA A 413 -49.86 19.99 28.94
N GLU A 414 -50.37 21.20 28.70
CA GLU A 414 -51.80 21.51 28.77
C GLU A 414 -52.52 21.26 27.45
N ALA A 415 -53.86 21.17 27.49
CA ALA A 415 -54.67 20.84 26.30
C ALA A 415 -54.51 21.89 25.20
N SER A 416 -54.22 23.14 25.58
CA SER A 416 -53.93 24.27 24.69
C SER A 416 -52.61 24.13 23.92
N GLN A 417 -51.69 23.28 24.37
CA GLN A 417 -50.38 23.04 23.75
C GLN A 417 -50.38 21.83 22.80
N VAL A 418 -51.53 21.16 22.67
CA VAL A 418 -51.70 20.02 21.76
C VAL A 418 -52.00 20.54 20.35
N VAL A 419 -51.10 20.23 19.41
CA VAL A 419 -51.24 20.57 18.00
C VAL A 419 -51.52 19.33 17.15
N ARG A 420 -52.16 19.54 16.00
CA ARG A 420 -52.37 18.49 15.00
C ARG A 420 -51.13 18.39 14.12
N ALA A 421 -50.46 17.25 14.12
CA ALA A 421 -49.24 17.02 13.34
C ALA A 421 -49.36 15.79 12.44
N GLN A 422 -48.85 15.89 11.21
CA GLN A 422 -48.77 14.79 10.26
C GLN A 422 -47.49 13.97 10.54
N ILE A 423 -47.61 12.75 11.07
CA ILE A 423 -46.46 11.91 11.43
C ILE A 423 -46.63 10.52 10.80
N GLY A 424 -45.75 10.17 9.85
CA GLY A 424 -45.83 8.90 9.11
C GLY A 424 -47.10 8.77 8.25
N GLY A 425 -47.54 9.87 7.63
CA GLY A 425 -48.72 9.91 6.75
C GLY A 425 -50.08 9.90 7.47
N GLN A 426 -50.12 9.93 8.81
CA GLN A 426 -51.36 9.97 9.59
C GLN A 426 -51.35 11.11 10.61
N GLU A 427 -52.52 11.71 10.84
CA GLU A 427 -52.70 12.80 11.80
C GLU A 427 -52.62 12.29 13.24
N HIS A 428 -51.73 12.89 14.03
CA HIS A 428 -51.59 12.63 15.45
C HIS A 428 -51.75 13.93 16.23
N ALA A 429 -52.26 13.82 17.46
CA ALA A 429 -52.06 14.85 18.47
C ALA A 429 -50.58 14.84 18.85
N ALA A 430 -49.94 16.00 18.83
CA ALA A 430 -48.55 16.17 19.21
C ALA A 430 -48.40 17.37 20.14
N VAL A 431 -47.33 17.38 20.93
CA VAL A 431 -46.92 18.55 21.71
C VAL A 431 -45.58 18.99 21.18
N SER A 432 -45.43 20.27 20.88
CA SER A 432 -44.12 20.86 20.60
C SER A 432 -43.39 21.03 21.92
N VAL A 433 -42.26 20.34 22.09
CA VAL A 433 -41.41 20.46 23.26
C VAL A 433 -40.11 21.14 22.83
N THR A 434 -39.78 22.25 23.48
CA THR A 434 -38.49 22.91 23.30
C THR A 434 -37.40 22.05 23.93
N VAL A 435 -36.45 21.61 23.10
CA VAL A 435 -35.24 20.91 23.52
C VAL A 435 -34.13 21.95 23.58
N ALA A 436 -33.69 22.23 24.81
CA ALA A 436 -32.60 23.16 25.07
C ALA A 436 -31.35 22.77 24.27
N GLY A 437 -30.68 23.76 23.69
CA GLY A 437 -29.41 23.56 23.00
C GLY A 437 -28.31 23.06 23.94
N ARG A 438 -27.47 22.15 23.44
CA ARG A 438 -26.29 21.69 24.20
C ARG A 438 -25.18 22.73 24.12
N HIS A 439 -24.36 22.81 25.17
CA HIS A 439 -23.21 23.71 25.24
C HIS A 439 -22.07 23.21 24.35
N VAL A 440 -21.28 24.10 23.74
CA VAL A 440 -20.17 23.76 22.83
C VAL A 440 -19.20 22.76 23.43
N LEU A 441 -18.85 22.91 24.70
CA LEU A 441 -17.91 22.00 25.38
C LEU A 441 -18.40 20.54 25.41
N ASP A 442 -19.70 20.31 25.51
CA ASP A 442 -20.27 18.95 25.49
C ASP A 442 -20.30 18.42 24.05
N VAL A 443 -20.79 19.24 23.11
CA VAL A 443 -20.94 18.85 21.70
C VAL A 443 -19.59 18.60 21.04
N ALA A 444 -18.65 19.55 21.17
CA ALA A 444 -17.31 19.43 20.64
C ALA A 444 -16.53 18.35 21.39
N GLY A 445 -16.65 18.25 22.72
CA GLY A 445 -15.97 17.20 23.49
C GLY A 445 -16.33 15.79 23.03
N GLU A 446 -17.62 15.50 22.86
CA GLU A 446 -18.11 14.24 22.28
C GLU A 446 -17.59 14.02 20.85
N ALA A 447 -17.70 15.05 19.99
CA ALA A 447 -17.30 14.94 18.60
C ALA A 447 -15.79 14.66 18.44
N LEU A 448 -14.94 15.37 19.17
CA LEU A 448 -13.48 15.21 19.14
C LEU A 448 -13.08 13.84 19.69
N THR A 449 -13.71 13.40 20.79
CA THR A 449 -13.46 12.07 21.37
C THR A 449 -13.72 10.94 20.37
N ASP A 450 -14.85 11.03 19.66
CA ASP A 450 -15.19 10.06 18.63
C ASP A 450 -14.24 10.08 17.43
N ILE A 451 -13.76 11.27 17.02
CA ILE A 451 -12.84 11.41 15.89
C ILE A 451 -11.54 10.67 16.19
N VAL A 452 -10.92 10.94 17.34
CA VAL A 452 -9.66 10.28 17.74
C VAL A 452 -9.85 8.77 17.88
N SER A 453 -10.93 8.34 18.54
CA SER A 453 -11.25 6.92 18.72
C SER A 453 -11.53 6.19 17.40
N GLY A 454 -12.01 6.93 16.40
CA GLY A 454 -12.39 6.44 15.07
C GLY A 454 -11.25 6.41 14.05
N LEU A 455 -10.07 6.98 14.35
CA LEU A 455 -8.94 7.01 13.42
C LEU A 455 -8.47 5.60 13.03
N ARG A 456 -8.30 5.35 11.74
CA ARG A 456 -7.82 4.07 11.19
C ARG A 456 -6.86 4.32 10.04
N ALA A 457 -5.85 3.44 9.92
CA ALA A 457 -4.96 3.36 8.77
C ALA A 457 -4.98 1.95 8.14
N GLU A 458 -4.31 1.74 7.01
CA GLU A 458 -4.17 0.42 6.37
C GLU A 458 -3.55 -0.61 7.32
N LYS A 459 -2.51 -0.20 8.04
CA LYS A 459 -1.91 -0.96 9.14
C LYS A 459 -1.99 -0.16 10.43
N ASN A 460 -2.47 -0.80 11.49
CA ASN A 460 -2.58 -0.19 12.82
C ASN A 460 -1.71 -0.96 13.79
N MET A 461 -1.11 -0.24 14.74
CA MET A 461 -0.38 -0.78 15.88
C MET A 461 -1.06 -0.38 17.19
N ARG A 462 -0.81 -1.17 18.23
CA ARG A 462 -1.06 -0.82 19.63
C ARG A 462 0.25 -0.35 20.27
N TRP A 463 0.12 0.43 21.34
CA TRP A 463 1.21 0.86 22.22
C TRP A 463 0.72 0.76 23.68
N SER A 464 1.38 1.42 24.63
CA SER A 464 0.95 1.47 26.04
C SER A 464 -0.31 2.34 26.26
N ASP A 465 -1.36 2.08 25.50
CA ASP A 465 -2.72 2.60 25.68
C ASP A 465 -3.71 1.43 25.75
N ALA A 466 -4.73 1.57 26.61
CA ALA A 466 -5.67 0.49 26.90
C ALA A 466 -6.61 0.13 25.74
N SER A 467 -6.88 1.05 24.81
CA SER A 467 -7.92 0.85 23.79
C SER A 467 -7.62 1.45 22.42
N LEU A 468 -6.65 2.36 22.30
CA LEU A 468 -6.29 2.98 21.03
C LEU A 468 -5.40 2.08 20.17
N SER A 469 -5.66 2.16 18.86
CA SER A 469 -4.82 1.60 17.82
C SER A 469 -4.85 2.52 16.62
N PHE A 470 -3.68 2.82 16.05
CA PHE A 470 -3.55 3.71 14.91
C PHE A 470 -2.22 3.44 14.19
N SER A 471 -1.91 4.17 13.11
CA SER A 471 -0.65 4.00 12.37
C SER A 471 0.57 4.22 13.28
N ARG A 472 0.51 5.21 14.18
CA ARG A 472 1.54 5.55 15.18
C ARG A 472 0.90 5.97 16.50
N ALA A 473 1.68 5.94 17.58
CA ALA A 473 1.16 6.25 18.91
C ALA A 473 0.69 7.71 18.98
N ILE A 474 -0.51 7.91 19.50
CA ILE A 474 -1.06 9.24 19.80
C ILE A 474 -0.53 9.64 21.17
N ARG A 475 0.15 10.78 21.26
CA ARG A 475 0.90 11.22 22.44
C ARG A 475 0.27 12.40 23.15
N TRP A 476 -0.39 13.31 22.44
CA TRP A 476 -1.11 14.43 23.07
C TRP A 476 -2.32 14.87 22.25
N ILE A 477 -3.24 15.58 22.92
CA ILE A 477 -4.40 16.20 22.31
C ILE A 477 -4.49 17.65 22.82
N VAL A 478 -4.56 18.62 21.92
CA VAL A 478 -4.96 20.00 22.26
C VAL A 478 -6.40 20.19 21.82
N ALA A 479 -7.26 20.71 22.69
CA ALA A 479 -8.62 21.08 22.31
C ALA A 479 -9.04 22.36 23.05
N LEU A 480 -9.19 23.46 22.31
CA LEU A 480 -9.46 24.80 22.86
C LEU A 480 -10.64 25.44 22.13
N TRP A 481 -11.59 26.01 22.85
CA TRP A 481 -12.62 26.92 22.34
C TRP A 481 -12.41 28.30 22.99
N GLY A 482 -11.96 29.27 22.20
CA GLY A 482 -11.39 30.50 22.77
C GLY A 482 -10.18 30.17 23.65
N ASP A 483 -10.16 30.63 24.89
CA ASP A 483 -9.12 30.32 25.90
C ASP A 483 -9.43 29.09 26.77
N THR A 484 -10.56 28.45 26.52
CA THR A 484 -11.12 27.40 27.37
C THR A 484 -10.82 26.02 26.79
N VAL A 485 -10.35 25.10 27.63
CA VAL A 485 -10.12 23.69 27.23
C VAL A 485 -11.46 22.99 27.01
N VAL A 486 -11.60 22.35 25.85
CA VAL A 486 -12.75 21.48 25.55
C VAL A 486 -12.51 20.13 26.24
N PRO A 487 -13.40 19.70 27.15
CA PRO A 487 -13.24 18.42 27.84
C PRO A 487 -13.41 17.26 26.85
N ALA A 488 -12.31 16.60 26.50
CA ALA A 488 -12.30 15.39 25.71
C ALA A 488 -11.30 14.41 26.32
N THR A 489 -11.74 13.19 26.59
CA THR A 489 -10.89 12.12 27.12
C THR A 489 -11.07 10.90 26.23
N VAL A 490 -9.96 10.41 25.70
CA VAL A 490 -9.89 9.31 24.75
C VAL A 490 -8.96 8.26 25.34
N SER A 491 -9.51 7.16 25.84
CA SER A 491 -8.73 6.14 26.55
C SER A 491 -7.93 6.76 27.71
N GLY A 492 -6.59 6.66 27.73
CA GLY A 492 -5.74 7.30 28.72
C GLY A 492 -5.40 8.78 28.43
N LEU A 493 -5.75 9.31 27.25
CA LEU A 493 -5.40 10.67 26.84
C LEU A 493 -6.50 11.66 27.23
N THR A 494 -6.11 12.77 27.87
CA THR A 494 -7.01 13.89 28.15
C THR A 494 -6.56 15.11 27.37
N ALA A 495 -7.51 15.75 26.68
CA ALA A 495 -7.25 16.97 25.95
C ALA A 495 -6.83 18.10 26.90
N GLY A 496 -5.81 18.85 26.48
CA GLY A 496 -5.28 19.96 27.23
C GLY A 496 -4.98 21.17 26.35
N ARG A 497 -4.02 21.98 26.80
CA ARG A 497 -3.52 23.15 26.09
C ARG A 497 -2.06 23.01 25.66
N THR A 498 -1.43 21.87 25.91
CA THR A 498 0.00 21.69 25.67
C THR A 498 0.22 21.02 24.32
N THR A 499 0.95 21.70 23.43
CA THR A 499 1.42 21.15 22.16
C THR A 499 2.89 20.77 22.28
N TYR A 500 3.34 19.83 21.45
CA TYR A 500 4.76 19.46 21.34
C TYR A 500 5.32 19.99 20.04
N LEU A 501 6.30 20.88 20.08
CA LEU A 501 6.98 21.42 18.89
C LEU A 501 8.03 20.41 18.39
N GLN A 502 9.07 20.87 17.69
CA GLN A 502 10.22 20.01 17.38
C GLN A 502 10.88 19.52 18.67
N ARG A 503 11.48 18.32 18.65
CA ARG A 503 12.11 17.75 19.85
C ARG A 503 13.29 18.63 20.28
N ALA A 504 13.42 18.82 21.60
CA ALA A 504 14.57 19.53 22.15
C ALA A 504 15.83 18.64 22.05
N VAL A 505 16.96 19.27 21.72
CA VAL A 505 18.28 18.69 21.94
C VAL A 505 18.54 18.76 23.45
N SER A 506 19.00 17.68 24.06
CA SER A 506 19.38 17.53 25.47
C SER A 506 18.28 17.26 26.50
N GLY A 507 17.26 16.45 26.20
CA GLY A 507 16.32 15.91 27.22
C GLY A 507 15.57 16.96 28.06
N GLU A 508 15.66 18.24 27.70
CA GLU A 508 14.90 19.33 28.26
C GLU A 508 13.46 19.23 27.79
N GLU A 509 12.49 19.44 28.69
CA GLU A 509 11.08 19.41 28.31
C GLU A 509 10.73 20.55 27.34
N THR A 510 11.46 21.67 27.40
CA THR A 510 11.25 22.88 26.60
C THR A 510 12.58 23.59 26.35
N GLY A 511 12.79 24.20 25.18
CA GLY A 511 14.02 24.95 24.90
C GLY A 511 13.90 25.90 23.70
N THR A 512 15.05 26.44 23.27
CA THR A 512 15.15 27.31 22.09
C THR A 512 16.39 26.93 21.27
N ARG A 513 16.20 26.71 19.96
CA ARG A 513 17.28 26.48 18.98
C ARG A 513 18.14 27.73 18.80
N SER A 514 19.31 27.56 18.20
CA SER A 514 20.27 28.65 17.94
C SER A 514 19.75 29.72 16.97
N ASP A 515 18.75 29.40 16.15
CA ASP A 515 18.03 30.34 15.26
C ASP A 515 16.82 31.03 15.93
N GLY A 516 16.57 30.75 17.21
CA GLY A 516 15.47 31.32 17.98
C GLY A 516 14.15 30.55 17.94
N ALA A 517 14.07 29.44 17.19
CA ALA A 517 12.87 28.60 17.16
C ALA A 517 12.66 27.88 18.51
N ARG A 518 11.42 27.83 18.99
CA ARG A 518 11.06 27.12 20.23
C ARG A 518 10.97 25.62 19.98
N VAL A 519 11.41 24.82 20.96
CA VAL A 519 11.39 23.36 20.90
C VAL A 519 10.81 22.77 22.17
N GLY A 520 10.36 21.52 22.12
CA GLY A 520 9.77 20.81 23.24
C GLY A 520 8.29 21.14 23.48
N TRP A 521 7.81 20.87 24.70
CA TRP A 521 6.44 21.08 25.13
C TRP A 521 6.14 22.55 25.38
N VAL A 522 5.01 23.05 24.88
CA VAL A 522 4.62 24.45 25.02
C VAL A 522 3.14 24.56 25.29
N GLU A 523 2.74 25.42 26.24
CA GLU A 523 1.33 25.77 26.42
C GLU A 523 0.83 26.75 25.36
N VAL A 524 -0.39 26.49 24.88
CA VAL A 524 -1.16 27.32 23.97
C VAL A 524 -2.16 28.13 24.77
N ALA A 525 -2.09 29.46 24.68
CA ALA A 525 -2.91 30.35 25.51
C ALA A 525 -4.41 30.34 25.12
N SER A 526 -4.70 30.22 23.82
CA SER A 526 -6.05 30.17 23.28
C SER A 526 -6.06 29.48 21.91
N ALA A 527 -7.24 29.13 21.41
CA ALA A 527 -7.45 28.49 20.11
C ALA A 527 -6.81 29.27 18.95
N SER A 528 -6.86 30.62 18.99
CA SER A 528 -6.24 31.48 17.97
C SER A 528 -4.70 31.47 18.03
N GLU A 529 -4.12 31.11 19.17
CA GLU A 529 -2.67 31.07 19.37
C GLU A 529 -2.05 29.71 19.01
N LEU A 530 -2.84 28.69 18.66
CA LEU A 530 -2.31 27.37 18.30
C LEU A 530 -1.38 27.46 17.07
N LEU A 531 -1.86 28.05 15.97
CA LEU A 531 -1.08 28.15 14.74
C LEU A 531 0.17 29.04 14.92
N PRO A 532 0.09 30.24 15.53
CA PRO A 532 1.28 31.03 15.89
C PRO A 532 2.28 30.28 16.77
N THR A 533 1.80 29.49 17.73
CA THR A 533 2.66 28.68 18.61
C THR A 533 3.40 27.61 17.83
N ILE A 534 2.71 26.88 16.94
CA ILE A 534 3.32 25.90 16.03
C ILE A 534 4.39 26.57 15.15
N ALA A 535 4.05 27.70 14.53
CA ALA A 535 4.98 28.45 13.68
C ALA A 535 6.21 28.95 14.45
N SER A 536 6.08 29.26 15.75
CA SER A 536 7.23 29.65 16.59
C SER A 536 8.26 28.53 16.79
N GLY A 537 7.90 27.29 16.48
CA GLY A 537 8.82 26.14 16.43
C GLY A 537 9.41 25.85 15.05
N ALA A 538 9.34 26.81 14.12
CA ALA A 538 9.74 26.67 12.72
C ALA A 538 8.99 25.54 11.98
N ILE A 539 7.77 25.23 12.38
CA ILE A 539 6.94 24.19 11.76
C ILE A 539 6.03 24.82 10.71
N THR A 540 6.22 24.46 9.45
CA THR A 540 5.31 24.82 8.35
C THR A 540 4.17 23.80 8.28
N LEU A 541 3.03 24.15 8.86
CA LEU A 541 1.86 23.26 8.96
C LEU A 541 1.18 23.02 7.61
N SER A 542 1.05 24.05 6.78
CA SER A 542 0.36 23.96 5.48
C SER A 542 1.14 23.07 4.53
N THR A 543 0.50 22.00 4.05
CA THR A 543 1.13 21.08 3.10
C THR A 543 1.51 21.78 1.80
N ALA A 544 0.65 22.70 1.32
CA ALA A 544 0.91 23.45 0.09
C ALA A 544 2.12 24.40 0.23
N GLU A 545 2.23 25.12 1.36
CA GLU A 545 3.36 26.02 1.62
C GLU A 545 4.66 25.24 1.78
N ARG A 546 4.63 24.14 2.53
CA ARG A 546 5.79 23.27 2.72
C ARG A 546 6.25 22.65 1.40
N ARG A 547 5.32 22.18 0.55
CA ARG A 547 5.64 21.66 -0.78
C ARG A 547 6.28 22.74 -1.66
N ALA A 548 5.74 23.96 -1.64
CA ALA A 548 6.31 25.09 -2.36
C ALA A 548 7.74 25.39 -1.90
N ALA A 549 7.99 25.38 -0.58
CA ALA A 549 9.32 25.58 -0.02
C ALA A 549 10.32 24.48 -0.43
N VAL A 550 9.91 23.22 -0.46
CA VAL A 550 10.74 22.10 -0.96
C VAL A 550 11.11 22.33 -2.42
N VAL A 551 10.14 22.67 -3.28
CA VAL A 551 10.37 22.93 -4.70
C VAL A 551 11.29 24.13 -4.92
N GLU A 552 11.02 25.25 -4.25
CA GLU A 552 11.81 26.47 -4.36
C GLU A 552 13.28 26.22 -4.00
N GLN A 553 13.52 25.54 -2.87
CA GLN A 553 14.87 25.21 -2.42
C GLN A 553 15.56 24.24 -3.37
N ALA A 554 14.86 23.20 -3.85
CA ALA A 554 15.43 22.23 -4.78
C ALA A 554 15.86 22.88 -6.11
N VAL A 555 15.00 23.72 -6.68
CA VAL A 555 15.29 24.46 -7.92
C VAL A 555 16.45 25.41 -7.72
N ALA A 556 16.46 26.20 -6.64
CA ALA A 556 17.53 27.15 -6.36
C ALA A 556 18.90 26.47 -6.17
N LEU A 557 18.93 25.31 -5.49
CA LEU A 557 20.15 24.53 -5.29
C LEU A 557 20.67 23.91 -6.59
N ALA A 558 19.77 23.41 -7.45
CA ALA A 558 20.12 22.89 -8.77
C ALA A 558 20.65 23.99 -9.71
N ASP A 559 20.00 25.15 -9.72
CA ASP A 559 20.44 26.33 -10.48
C ASP A 559 21.86 26.77 -10.06
N GLY A 560 22.19 26.64 -8.77
CA GLY A 560 23.51 26.93 -8.23
C GLY A 560 24.66 26.12 -8.85
N VAL A 561 24.35 24.97 -9.46
CA VAL A 561 25.30 24.15 -10.23
C VAL A 561 24.97 24.11 -11.72
N ALA A 562 24.23 25.09 -12.23
CA ALA A 562 23.77 25.14 -13.61
C ALA A 562 23.10 23.83 -14.04
N GLY A 563 22.24 23.30 -13.17
CA GLY A 563 21.40 22.13 -13.44
C GLY A 563 19.94 22.41 -13.10
N THR A 564 19.08 21.44 -13.33
CA THR A 564 17.64 21.51 -13.07
C THR A 564 17.14 20.27 -12.36
N VAL A 565 16.09 20.41 -11.55
CA VAL A 565 15.30 19.28 -11.05
C VAL A 565 14.01 19.21 -11.86
N ASP A 566 13.66 18.03 -12.35
CA ASP A 566 12.39 17.81 -13.03
C ASP A 566 11.25 17.71 -12.01
N VAL A 567 10.67 18.85 -11.65
CA VAL A 567 9.63 18.94 -10.61
C VAL A 567 8.37 18.11 -10.96
N GLU A 568 8.07 17.94 -12.25
CA GLU A 568 6.91 17.15 -12.68
C GLU A 568 7.21 15.66 -12.56
N ALA A 569 8.35 15.20 -13.08
CA ALA A 569 8.76 13.80 -12.98
C ALA A 569 9.02 13.36 -11.53
N GLU A 570 9.52 14.26 -10.68
CA GLU A 570 9.80 13.99 -9.27
C GLU A 570 8.61 14.33 -8.33
N GLY A 571 7.44 14.65 -8.86
CA GLY A 571 6.29 15.12 -8.08
C GLY A 571 5.94 14.20 -6.89
N ALA A 572 5.94 12.88 -7.10
CA ALA A 572 5.66 11.89 -6.05
C ALA A 572 6.73 11.87 -4.94
N VAL A 573 8.00 12.02 -5.31
CA VAL A 573 9.11 12.07 -4.34
C VAL A 573 9.07 13.40 -3.57
N ILE A 574 8.75 14.51 -4.24
CA ILE A 574 8.55 15.82 -3.61
C ILE A 574 7.39 15.77 -2.60
N ASP A 575 6.30 15.11 -2.94
CA ASP A 575 5.15 14.93 -2.04
C ASP A 575 5.52 14.03 -0.84
N GLU A 576 6.30 12.97 -1.05
CA GLU A 576 6.84 12.13 0.02
C GLU A 576 7.75 12.95 0.96
N ILE A 577 8.71 13.70 0.41
CA ILE A 577 9.60 14.59 1.18
C ILE A 577 8.79 15.62 1.98
N THR A 578 7.80 16.25 1.34
CA THR A 578 6.92 17.25 1.98
C THR A 578 6.27 16.65 3.22
N ASN A 579 5.83 15.40 3.16
CA ASN A 579 5.21 14.69 4.27
C ASN A 579 6.21 13.89 5.13
N LEU A 580 7.52 14.12 4.99
CA LEU A 580 8.58 13.65 5.89
C LEU A 580 9.10 14.75 6.81
N VAL A 581 8.88 16.03 6.48
CA VAL A 581 9.50 17.16 7.17
C VAL A 581 8.46 18.14 7.72
N GLU A 582 8.83 18.85 8.78
CA GLU A 582 8.09 19.99 9.35
C GLU A 582 8.76 21.33 9.00
N ASP A 583 10.10 21.34 8.87
CA ASP A 583 10.96 22.50 8.60
C ASP A 583 11.93 22.17 7.46
N PRO A 584 11.51 22.28 6.18
CA PRO A 584 12.32 21.82 5.05
C PRO A 584 13.60 22.63 4.89
N ARG A 585 14.75 21.94 4.89
CA ARG A 585 16.08 22.52 4.66
C ARG A 585 16.83 21.78 3.55
N GLY A 586 16.92 22.39 2.38
CA GLY A 586 17.58 21.82 1.22
C GLY A 586 19.09 21.78 1.36
N VAL A 587 19.69 20.65 1.01
CA VAL A 587 21.14 20.43 0.98
C VAL A 587 21.52 19.84 -0.38
N LEU A 588 22.48 20.49 -1.06
CA LEU A 588 23.02 20.01 -2.33
C LEU A 588 24.19 19.05 -2.07
N GLY A 589 24.06 17.81 -2.54
CA GLY A 589 25.11 16.80 -2.53
C GLY A 589 25.72 16.58 -3.92
N HIS A 590 26.85 15.87 -3.95
CA HIS A 590 27.50 15.42 -5.18
C HIS A 590 28.00 13.97 -5.07
N PHE A 591 28.26 13.35 -6.21
CA PHE A 591 28.87 12.01 -6.26
C PHE A 591 29.95 11.94 -7.33
N ASP A 592 30.78 10.91 -7.29
CA ASP A 592 31.87 10.75 -8.26
C ASP A 592 31.31 10.55 -9.68
N VAL A 593 31.87 11.31 -10.63
CA VAL A 593 31.48 11.28 -12.05
C VAL A 593 31.59 9.88 -12.67
N ARG A 594 32.45 9.00 -12.16
CA ARG A 594 32.59 7.62 -12.65
C ARG A 594 31.28 6.82 -12.57
N TYR A 595 30.38 7.15 -11.65
CA TYR A 595 29.11 6.43 -11.53
C TYR A 595 28.17 6.69 -12.71
N LEU A 596 28.40 7.77 -13.49
CA LEU A 596 27.66 8.04 -14.73
C LEU A 596 27.96 7.01 -15.84
N GLU A 597 28.89 6.06 -15.63
CA GLU A 597 29.04 4.87 -16.48
C GLU A 597 27.85 3.90 -16.34
N LEU A 598 27.15 3.92 -15.21
CA LEU A 598 25.90 3.18 -15.03
C LEU A 598 24.77 3.87 -15.80
N PRO A 599 23.82 3.10 -16.35
CA PRO A 599 22.61 3.68 -16.92
C PRO A 599 21.87 4.57 -15.92
N GLU A 600 21.44 5.74 -16.38
CA GLU A 600 20.80 6.78 -15.56
C GLU A 600 19.63 6.25 -14.71
N ARG A 601 18.83 5.33 -15.25
CA ARG A 601 17.69 4.75 -14.54
C ARG A 601 18.10 3.95 -13.30
N ILE A 602 19.30 3.36 -13.28
CA ILE A 602 19.84 2.68 -12.09
C ILE A 602 20.12 3.72 -11.01
N LEU A 603 20.87 4.78 -11.36
CA LEU A 603 21.27 5.84 -10.44
C LEU A 603 20.05 6.56 -9.85
N THR A 604 19.13 7.00 -10.71
CA THR A 604 17.91 7.70 -10.29
C THR A 604 16.96 6.80 -9.49
N ALA A 605 16.87 5.49 -9.80
CA ALA A 605 16.10 4.56 -8.98
C ALA A 605 16.66 4.42 -7.55
N VAL A 606 17.99 4.39 -7.39
CA VAL A 606 18.64 4.39 -6.08
C VAL A 606 18.33 5.68 -5.32
N MET A 607 18.50 6.85 -5.96
CA MET A 607 18.22 8.15 -5.36
C MET A 607 16.79 8.28 -4.85
N ARG A 608 15.81 7.94 -5.70
CA ARG A 608 14.37 8.09 -5.39
C ARG A 608 13.95 7.11 -4.30
N LYS A 609 14.14 5.80 -4.53
CA LYS A 609 13.54 4.74 -3.70
C LYS A 609 14.16 4.61 -2.32
N HIS A 610 15.48 4.75 -2.22
CA HIS A 610 16.18 4.46 -0.96
C HIS A 610 16.49 5.68 -0.13
N GLN A 611 16.47 6.87 -0.71
CA GLN A 611 17.04 8.07 -0.07
C GLN A 611 16.18 9.33 -0.25
N ARG A 612 15.15 9.29 -1.11
CA ARG A 612 14.28 10.44 -1.41
C ARG A 612 15.10 11.66 -1.86
N TYR A 613 16.13 11.39 -2.66
CA TYR A 613 16.94 12.43 -3.28
C TYR A 613 16.33 12.85 -4.61
N LEU A 614 16.42 14.14 -4.90
CA LEU A 614 16.00 14.72 -6.17
C LEU A 614 17.21 14.75 -7.12
N PRO A 615 17.20 14.00 -8.23
CA PRO A 615 18.29 14.02 -9.21
C PRO A 615 18.40 15.40 -9.87
N VAL A 616 19.64 15.84 -10.10
CA VAL A 616 19.92 17.09 -10.83
C VAL A 616 20.36 16.74 -12.25
N PHE A 617 19.77 17.39 -13.24
CA PHE A 617 20.07 17.23 -14.66
C PHE A 617 20.80 18.45 -15.21
N ARG A 618 21.63 18.25 -16.22
CA ARG A 618 22.24 19.34 -17.02
C ARG A 618 22.15 18.96 -18.49
N ASP A 619 21.60 19.85 -19.30
CA ASP A 619 21.42 19.66 -20.75
C ASP A 619 20.68 18.35 -21.11
N GLY A 620 19.73 17.92 -20.26
CA GLY A 620 18.93 16.71 -20.47
C GLY A 620 19.60 15.39 -20.05
N ALA A 621 20.78 15.43 -19.44
CA ALA A 621 21.47 14.26 -18.88
C ALA A 621 21.69 14.41 -17.37
N LEU A 622 21.72 13.28 -16.64
CA LEU A 622 22.01 13.29 -15.21
C LEU A 622 23.39 13.92 -14.91
N ALA A 623 23.40 14.93 -14.04
CA ALA A 623 24.61 15.54 -13.51
C ALA A 623 25.07 14.79 -12.24
N PRO A 624 26.35 14.89 -11.83
CA PRO A 624 26.87 14.25 -10.63
C PRO A 624 26.42 14.94 -9.32
N HIS A 625 25.16 15.36 -9.26
CA HIS A 625 24.56 16.13 -8.18
C HIS A 625 23.17 15.61 -7.83
N PHE A 626 22.76 15.83 -6.58
CA PHE A 626 21.42 15.56 -6.09
C PHE A 626 21.06 16.55 -4.99
N VAL A 627 19.77 16.75 -4.76
CA VAL A 627 19.27 17.53 -3.62
C VAL A 627 18.60 16.59 -2.61
N THR A 628 18.92 16.76 -1.33
CA THR A 628 18.21 16.16 -0.19
C THR A 628 17.57 17.26 0.66
N MET A 629 16.60 16.91 1.50
CA MET A 629 15.83 17.86 2.32
C MET A 629 15.84 17.46 3.79
N ALA A 630 16.71 18.07 4.60
CA ALA A 630 16.73 17.89 6.05
C ALA A 630 15.46 18.44 6.73
N ASN A 631 15.19 17.93 7.94
CA ASN A 631 14.07 18.40 8.75
C ASN A 631 14.56 19.25 9.93
N GLY A 632 14.68 20.56 9.71
CA GLY A 632 15.13 21.50 10.72
C GLY A 632 16.46 22.16 10.42
N LEU A 633 16.95 22.92 11.39
CA LEU A 633 18.30 23.47 11.37
C LEU A 633 19.30 22.34 11.54
N CYS A 634 20.29 22.33 10.65
CA CYS A 634 21.40 21.41 10.65
C CYS A 634 22.68 22.12 10.18
N ASP A 635 23.81 21.42 10.25
CA ASP A 635 25.04 21.83 9.60
C ASP A 635 25.05 21.25 8.17
N ASP A 636 24.90 22.12 7.16
CA ASP A 636 24.73 21.70 5.77
C ASP A 636 25.90 20.84 5.26
N ASP A 637 27.14 21.07 5.73
CA ASP A 637 28.32 20.30 5.32
C ASP A 637 28.34 18.90 5.96
N THR A 638 27.96 18.79 7.24
CA THR A 638 27.84 17.51 7.95
C THR A 638 26.75 16.64 7.31
N VAL A 639 25.55 17.20 7.11
CA VAL A 639 24.43 16.50 6.47
C VAL A 639 24.81 16.07 5.06
N ARG A 640 25.43 16.97 4.28
CA ARG A 640 25.91 16.66 2.93
C ARG A 640 26.87 15.47 2.93
N ALA A 641 27.92 15.51 3.76
CA ALA A 641 28.92 14.45 3.82
C ALA A 641 28.30 13.08 4.17
N GLY A 642 27.33 13.04 5.10
CA GLY A 642 26.59 11.82 5.43
C GLY A 642 25.82 11.26 4.23
N ASN A 643 25.01 12.11 3.57
CA ASN A 643 24.19 11.72 2.43
C ASN A 643 25.06 11.27 1.23
N GLU A 644 26.20 11.93 1.00
CA GLU A 644 27.19 11.56 -0.01
C GLU A 644 27.87 10.22 0.28
N SER A 645 28.14 9.93 1.55
CA SER A 645 28.68 8.63 1.96
C SER A 645 27.70 7.51 1.65
N VAL A 646 26.40 7.72 1.91
CA VAL A 646 25.34 6.74 1.66
C VAL A 646 25.13 6.50 0.17
N ILE A 647 25.02 7.56 -0.65
CA ILE A 647 24.82 7.38 -2.09
C ILE A 647 26.01 6.68 -2.73
N ARG A 648 27.23 7.01 -2.31
CA ARG A 648 28.45 6.35 -2.77
C ARG A 648 28.42 4.86 -2.47
N ALA A 649 28.04 4.46 -1.25
CA ALA A 649 27.94 3.04 -0.88
C ALA A 649 26.92 2.30 -1.75
N ARG A 650 25.76 2.90 -2.03
CA ARG A 650 24.73 2.30 -2.88
C ARG A 650 25.17 2.20 -4.34
N TYR A 651 25.87 3.20 -4.85
CA TYR A 651 26.41 3.18 -6.22
C TYR A 651 27.57 2.20 -6.38
N GLU A 652 28.42 2.00 -5.36
CA GLU A 652 29.42 0.93 -5.38
C GLU A 652 28.76 -0.45 -5.44
N ASP A 653 27.70 -0.69 -4.65
CA ASP A 653 26.92 -1.93 -4.71
C ASP A 653 26.32 -2.12 -6.12
N ALA A 654 25.67 -1.11 -6.69
CA ALA A 654 25.10 -1.17 -8.04
C ALA A 654 26.18 -1.42 -9.11
N LEU A 655 27.32 -0.72 -9.03
CA LEU A 655 28.43 -0.88 -9.96
C LEU A 655 29.04 -2.28 -9.88
N PHE A 656 29.17 -2.83 -8.67
CA PHE A 656 29.63 -4.19 -8.44
C PHE A 656 28.73 -5.22 -9.13
N PHE A 657 27.41 -5.17 -8.90
CA PHE A 657 26.47 -6.10 -9.53
C PHE A 657 26.44 -5.95 -11.05
N TRP A 658 26.44 -4.70 -11.53
CA TRP A 658 26.47 -4.39 -12.95
C TRP A 658 27.70 -4.99 -13.64
N ASN A 659 28.88 -4.78 -13.06
CA ASN A 659 30.12 -5.31 -13.62
C ASN A 659 30.16 -6.84 -13.56
N ALA A 660 29.73 -7.43 -12.45
CA ALA A 660 29.70 -8.89 -12.29
C ALA A 660 28.77 -9.56 -13.31
N ASP A 661 27.58 -9.01 -13.55
CA ASP A 661 26.66 -9.52 -14.57
C ASP A 661 27.24 -9.32 -15.98
N LEU A 662 27.97 -8.22 -16.23
CA LEU A 662 28.64 -8.00 -17.51
C LEU A 662 29.81 -8.95 -17.79
N GLU A 663 30.30 -9.74 -16.82
CA GLU A 663 31.29 -10.79 -17.08
C GLU A 663 30.72 -11.98 -17.87
N ALA A 664 29.39 -12.20 -17.85
CA ALA A 664 28.74 -13.25 -18.62
C ALA A 664 28.97 -13.05 -20.13
N ALA A 665 29.18 -14.13 -20.89
CA ALA A 665 29.48 -14.02 -22.33
C ALA A 665 28.27 -13.51 -23.14
N ASP A 666 27.08 -14.00 -22.82
CA ASP A 666 25.80 -13.69 -23.47
C ASP A 666 24.65 -13.71 -22.45
N VAL A 667 23.44 -13.32 -22.88
CA VAL A 667 22.25 -13.33 -22.01
C VAL A 667 21.65 -14.72 -21.79
N ASP A 668 21.92 -15.69 -22.68
CA ASP A 668 21.44 -17.06 -22.51
C ASP A 668 22.03 -17.72 -21.24
N GLY A 669 23.23 -17.32 -20.84
CA GLY A 669 23.87 -17.77 -19.59
C GLY A 669 23.05 -17.54 -18.32
N PHE A 670 22.14 -16.57 -18.31
CA PHE A 670 21.28 -16.28 -17.15
C PHE A 670 20.00 -17.13 -17.11
N VAL A 671 19.52 -17.61 -18.26
CA VAL A 671 18.24 -18.34 -18.37
C VAL A 671 18.17 -19.57 -17.45
N PRO A 672 19.22 -20.42 -17.33
CA PRO A 672 19.22 -21.54 -16.38
C PRO A 672 19.08 -21.12 -14.91
N GLY A 673 19.46 -19.88 -14.55
CA GLY A 673 19.30 -19.34 -13.21
C GLY A 673 17.84 -19.22 -12.79
N LEU A 674 16.92 -19.02 -13.75
CA LEU A 674 15.48 -18.93 -13.49
C LEU A 674 14.88 -20.22 -12.94
N ASP A 675 15.52 -21.37 -13.20
CA ASP A 675 15.07 -22.65 -12.66
C ASP A 675 15.33 -22.81 -11.16
N LYS A 676 16.18 -21.96 -10.58
CA LYS A 676 16.44 -21.91 -9.13
C LYS A 676 15.46 -21.02 -8.37
N LEU A 677 14.79 -20.11 -9.05
CA LEU A 677 13.81 -19.20 -8.47
C LEU A 677 12.44 -19.89 -8.45
N THR A 678 11.84 -20.18 -7.29
CA THR A 678 10.45 -20.71 -7.27
C THR A 678 9.49 -19.57 -7.56
N PHE A 679 8.53 -19.83 -8.45
CA PHE A 679 7.39 -18.96 -8.68
C PHE A 679 6.26 -19.26 -7.69
N GLU A 680 5.85 -20.52 -7.61
CA GLU A 680 4.87 -21.04 -6.64
C GLU A 680 5.12 -22.54 -6.47
N GLU A 681 4.95 -23.09 -5.25
CA GLU A 681 5.36 -24.45 -4.91
C GLU A 681 4.70 -25.53 -5.80
N ARG A 682 3.42 -25.36 -6.15
CA ARG A 682 2.67 -26.28 -7.02
C ARG A 682 2.89 -26.02 -8.51
N LEU A 683 3.37 -24.83 -8.89
CA LEU A 683 3.56 -24.42 -10.30
C LEU A 683 5.01 -24.50 -10.80
N GLY A 684 5.97 -24.63 -9.88
CA GLY A 684 7.40 -24.79 -10.17
C GLY A 684 8.18 -23.49 -10.19
N SER A 685 9.25 -23.46 -11.00
CA SER A 685 10.21 -22.35 -11.08
C SER A 685 9.71 -21.18 -11.92
N VAL A 686 10.35 -20.02 -11.77
CA VAL A 686 10.24 -18.87 -12.68
C VAL A 686 10.68 -19.29 -14.08
N GLY A 687 11.66 -20.19 -14.22
CA GLY A 687 12.04 -20.76 -15.52
C GLY A 687 10.93 -21.59 -16.17
N ALA A 688 10.20 -22.39 -15.38
CA ALA A 688 9.00 -23.09 -15.87
C ALA A 688 7.92 -22.09 -16.31
N ARG A 689 7.71 -21.03 -15.53
CA ARG A 689 6.82 -19.94 -15.88
C ARG A 689 7.22 -19.25 -17.18
N ALA A 690 8.48 -18.82 -17.32
CA ALA A 690 9.00 -18.16 -18.52
C ALA A 690 8.76 -19.00 -19.79
N ARG A 691 8.97 -20.32 -19.73
CA ARG A 691 8.64 -21.23 -20.84
C ARG A 691 7.14 -21.25 -21.17
N ARG A 692 6.27 -21.30 -20.17
CA ARG A 692 4.80 -21.20 -20.40
C ARG A 692 4.42 -19.87 -21.03
N ILE A 693 5.01 -18.77 -20.58
CA ILE A 693 4.79 -17.43 -21.15
C ILE A 693 5.13 -17.42 -22.64
N ALA A 694 6.32 -17.92 -23.00
CA ALA A 694 6.75 -18.02 -24.39
C ALA A 694 5.80 -18.88 -25.23
N ASP A 695 5.36 -20.03 -24.71
CA ASP A 695 4.43 -20.92 -25.41
C ASP A 695 3.02 -20.31 -25.60
N VAL A 696 2.51 -19.61 -24.58
CA VAL A 696 1.22 -18.91 -24.67
C VAL A 696 1.34 -17.78 -25.69
N ALA A 697 2.40 -16.98 -25.63
CA ALA A 697 2.63 -15.91 -26.60
C ALA A 697 2.76 -16.45 -28.04
N ALA A 698 3.43 -17.59 -28.24
CA ALA A 698 3.51 -18.26 -29.54
C ALA A 698 2.14 -18.74 -30.04
N SER A 699 1.29 -19.26 -29.16
CA SER A 699 -0.08 -19.70 -29.50
C SER A 699 -0.96 -18.51 -29.90
N LEU A 700 -0.86 -17.39 -29.18
CA LEU A 700 -1.53 -16.14 -29.53
C LEU A 700 -1.04 -15.59 -30.87
N ALA A 701 0.27 -15.66 -31.13
CA ALA A 701 0.88 -15.23 -32.38
C ALA A 701 0.38 -16.05 -33.58
N ASP A 702 0.14 -17.36 -33.41
CA ASP A 702 -0.45 -18.20 -34.45
C ASP A 702 -1.88 -17.78 -34.78
N ARG A 703 -2.68 -17.40 -33.77
CA ARG A 703 -4.07 -16.95 -33.95
C ARG A 703 -4.19 -15.66 -34.75
N VAL A 704 -3.23 -14.74 -34.57
CA VAL A 704 -3.19 -13.47 -35.31
C VAL A 704 -2.38 -13.55 -36.60
N GLY A 705 -1.85 -14.72 -36.95
CA GLY A 705 -1.10 -14.94 -38.19
C GLY A 705 0.25 -14.21 -38.23
N LEU A 706 0.92 -14.02 -37.09
CA LEU A 706 2.21 -13.33 -37.01
C LEU A 706 3.30 -14.10 -37.79
N ALA A 707 3.99 -13.42 -38.69
CA ALA A 707 5.01 -14.01 -39.56
C ALA A 707 6.23 -13.08 -39.72
N GLY A 708 7.29 -13.58 -40.36
CA GLY A 708 8.46 -12.77 -40.71
C GLY A 708 9.35 -12.40 -39.52
N GLU A 709 9.87 -11.17 -39.54
CA GLU A 709 10.79 -10.65 -38.52
C GLU A 709 10.11 -10.59 -37.15
N ASP A 710 8.86 -10.11 -37.06
CA ASP A 710 8.11 -10.06 -35.79
C ASP A 710 7.97 -11.43 -35.12
N ARG A 711 7.74 -12.50 -35.89
CA ARG A 711 7.69 -13.87 -35.34
C ARG A 711 9.06 -14.32 -34.86
N THR A 712 10.12 -13.93 -35.55
CA THR A 712 11.50 -14.24 -35.16
C THR A 712 11.86 -13.51 -33.86
N THR A 713 11.52 -12.22 -33.76
CA THR A 713 11.67 -11.39 -32.57
C THR A 713 10.92 -11.98 -31.38
N LEU A 714 9.62 -12.30 -31.55
CA LEU A 714 8.83 -12.91 -30.49
C LEU A 714 9.43 -14.24 -30.01
N THR A 715 9.89 -15.07 -30.93
CA THR A 715 10.47 -16.38 -30.59
C THR A 715 11.76 -16.20 -29.78
N ARG A 716 12.64 -15.29 -30.18
CA ARG A 716 13.90 -15.02 -29.46
C ARG A 716 13.64 -14.34 -28.12
N ALA A 717 12.78 -13.33 -28.06
CA ALA A 717 12.39 -12.68 -26.81
C ALA A 717 11.71 -13.68 -25.84
N GLY A 718 10.89 -14.60 -26.36
CA GLY A 718 10.29 -15.68 -25.56
C GLY A 718 11.32 -16.62 -24.93
N GLN A 719 12.39 -16.97 -25.65
CA GLN A 719 13.50 -17.78 -25.09
C GLN A 719 14.23 -17.07 -23.95
N LEU A 720 14.28 -15.74 -24.00
CA LEU A 720 14.93 -14.88 -23.02
C LEU A 720 13.93 -14.32 -21.98
N ALA A 721 12.66 -14.73 -22.01
CA ALA A 721 11.64 -14.16 -21.14
C ALA A 721 12.06 -14.23 -19.68
N LYS A 722 12.10 -13.06 -19.02
CA LYS A 722 12.46 -12.88 -17.59
C LYS A 722 13.89 -13.30 -17.22
N PHE A 723 14.82 -13.47 -18.18
CA PHE A 723 16.21 -13.86 -17.88
C PHE A 723 16.87 -12.92 -16.86
N ASP A 724 16.49 -11.65 -16.90
CA ASP A 724 17.03 -10.60 -16.06
C ASP A 724 16.74 -10.84 -14.58
N LEU A 725 15.65 -11.52 -14.22
CA LEU A 725 15.35 -11.91 -12.83
C LEU A 725 16.43 -12.82 -12.20
N ALA A 726 17.29 -13.44 -13.00
CA ALA A 726 18.43 -14.23 -12.53
C ALA A 726 19.75 -13.45 -12.49
N THR A 727 19.76 -12.18 -12.87
CA THR A 727 20.94 -11.30 -12.79
C THR A 727 21.11 -10.75 -11.39
N GLN A 728 22.35 -10.53 -10.94
CA GLN A 728 22.62 -9.99 -9.60
C GLN A 728 21.99 -8.61 -9.43
N MET A 729 22.03 -7.78 -10.48
CA MET A 729 21.42 -6.46 -10.49
C MET A 729 19.92 -6.49 -10.18
N VAL A 730 19.15 -7.38 -10.81
CA VAL A 730 17.69 -7.43 -10.59
C VAL A 730 17.31 -8.19 -9.32
N VAL A 731 18.13 -9.17 -8.90
CA VAL A 731 17.97 -9.80 -7.57
C VAL A 731 18.00 -8.74 -6.48
N GLU A 732 18.91 -7.77 -6.58
CA GLU A 732 19.02 -6.69 -5.58
C GLU A 732 18.11 -5.49 -5.86
N MET A 733 17.78 -5.24 -7.14
CA MET A 733 16.94 -4.11 -7.57
C MET A 733 15.80 -4.59 -8.48
N SER A 734 14.86 -5.34 -7.91
CA SER A 734 13.74 -5.96 -8.65
C SER A 734 12.86 -4.98 -9.43
N SER A 735 12.81 -3.71 -9.04
CA SER A 735 12.09 -2.65 -9.77
C SER A 735 12.74 -2.25 -11.11
N LEU A 736 13.95 -2.75 -11.40
CA LEU A 736 14.64 -2.56 -12.66
C LEU A 736 14.43 -3.73 -13.64
N ALA A 737 13.60 -4.73 -13.28
CA ALA A 737 13.22 -5.79 -14.18
C ALA A 737 12.60 -5.23 -15.49
N GLY A 738 12.80 -5.93 -16.61
CA GLY A 738 12.49 -5.48 -17.96
C GLY A 738 13.48 -4.44 -18.48
N PHE A 739 13.79 -3.40 -17.70
CA PHE A 739 14.82 -2.42 -18.09
C PHE A 739 16.20 -3.07 -18.20
N ILE A 740 16.61 -3.83 -17.19
CA ILE A 740 17.87 -4.59 -17.22
C ILE A 740 17.85 -5.63 -18.34
N ALA A 741 16.72 -6.31 -18.57
CA ALA A 741 16.59 -7.23 -19.70
C ALA A 741 16.98 -6.58 -21.02
N ARG A 742 16.45 -5.38 -21.31
CA ARG A 742 16.78 -4.62 -22.52
C ARG A 742 18.24 -4.18 -22.55
N GLU A 743 18.72 -3.56 -21.48
CA GLU A 743 20.08 -3.01 -21.41
C GLU A 743 21.16 -4.09 -21.60
N TYR A 744 20.94 -5.29 -21.04
CA TYR A 744 21.84 -6.43 -21.20
C TYR A 744 21.68 -7.11 -22.54
N ALA A 745 20.46 -7.30 -23.04
CA ALA A 745 20.22 -7.86 -24.37
C ALA A 745 20.98 -7.08 -25.46
N VAL A 746 20.85 -5.73 -25.48
CA VAL A 746 21.56 -4.88 -26.45
C VAL A 746 23.08 -4.99 -26.29
N ARG A 747 23.61 -4.90 -25.06
CA ARG A 747 25.06 -4.97 -24.80
C ARG A 747 25.68 -6.32 -25.12
N LYS A 748 24.88 -7.38 -25.07
CA LYS A 748 25.30 -8.76 -25.38
C LYS A 748 24.98 -9.18 -26.82
N GLY A 749 24.53 -8.26 -27.66
CA GLY A 749 24.45 -8.44 -29.11
C GLY A 749 23.10 -8.92 -29.64
N GLU A 750 22.03 -8.90 -28.84
CA GLU A 750 20.67 -9.08 -29.35
C GLU A 750 20.21 -7.88 -30.18
N THR A 751 19.20 -8.08 -31.03
CA THR A 751 18.61 -6.98 -31.80
C THR A 751 17.82 -6.03 -30.90
N GLN A 752 17.70 -4.77 -31.32
CA GLN A 752 16.89 -3.77 -30.61
C GLN A 752 15.44 -4.25 -30.44
N ASP A 753 14.84 -4.86 -31.46
CA ASP A 753 13.46 -5.36 -31.40
C ASP A 753 13.27 -6.47 -30.35
N VAL A 754 14.25 -7.36 -30.18
CA VAL A 754 14.22 -8.40 -29.12
C VAL A 754 14.33 -7.75 -27.74
N ALA A 755 15.25 -6.81 -27.60
CA ALA A 755 15.46 -6.09 -26.35
C ALA A 755 14.25 -5.25 -25.94
N ASP A 756 13.59 -4.60 -26.90
CA ASP A 756 12.35 -3.84 -26.68
C ASP A 756 11.18 -4.77 -26.35
N ALA A 757 11.03 -5.91 -27.04
CA ALA A 757 9.99 -6.88 -26.69
C ALA A 757 10.14 -7.43 -25.26
N LEU A 758 11.37 -7.62 -24.77
CA LEU A 758 11.67 -8.03 -23.39
C LEU A 758 11.30 -6.93 -22.37
N TYR A 759 11.55 -5.66 -22.71
CA TYR A 759 11.14 -4.52 -21.88
C TYR A 759 9.62 -4.37 -21.83
N GLU A 760 8.98 -4.45 -23.00
CA GLU A 760 7.55 -4.30 -23.18
C GLU A 760 6.72 -5.42 -22.53
N MET A 761 7.30 -6.62 -22.34
CA MET A 761 6.63 -7.71 -21.63
C MET A 761 6.07 -7.28 -20.27
N GLU A 762 6.80 -6.41 -19.57
CA GLU A 762 6.40 -5.95 -18.24
C GLU A 762 5.32 -4.84 -18.31
N GLN A 763 5.08 -4.24 -19.47
CA GLN A 763 4.11 -3.16 -19.66
C GLN A 763 2.67 -3.66 -19.88
N PRO A 764 1.65 -2.91 -19.41
CA PRO A 764 1.75 -1.77 -18.48
C PRO A 764 1.92 -2.27 -17.02
N HIS A 765 2.77 -1.62 -16.21
CA HIS A 765 2.88 -1.92 -14.77
C HIS A 765 1.84 -1.19 -13.93
N THR A 766 1.46 0.03 -14.33
CA THR A 766 0.42 0.83 -13.70
C THR A 766 -0.69 1.20 -14.70
N SER A 767 -1.80 1.77 -14.21
CA SER A 767 -2.85 2.30 -15.08
C SER A 767 -2.39 3.48 -15.94
N ALA A 768 -1.33 4.19 -15.54
CA ALA A 768 -0.78 5.34 -16.26
C ALA A 768 0.30 4.95 -17.29
N ASP A 769 0.87 3.75 -17.18
CA ASP A 769 1.94 3.31 -18.07
C ASP A 769 1.44 3.12 -19.50
N PRO A 770 2.29 3.34 -20.52
CA PRO A 770 1.95 2.96 -21.89
C PRO A 770 1.78 1.44 -22.00
N VAL A 771 0.92 1.02 -22.93
CA VAL A 771 0.88 -0.37 -23.40
C VAL A 771 2.09 -0.66 -24.32
N PRO A 772 2.47 -1.95 -24.50
CA PRO A 772 3.51 -2.35 -25.46
C PRO A 772 3.30 -1.72 -26.83
N ALA A 773 4.36 -1.17 -27.44
CA ALA A 773 4.28 -0.55 -28.75
C ALA A 773 4.43 -1.58 -29.89
N SER A 774 5.23 -2.63 -29.68
CA SER A 774 5.44 -3.68 -30.67
C SER A 774 4.45 -4.84 -30.52
N VAL A 775 4.09 -5.49 -31.63
CA VAL A 775 3.24 -6.71 -31.61
C VAL A 775 3.93 -7.86 -30.86
N PRO A 776 5.25 -8.14 -31.06
CA PRO A 776 5.97 -9.13 -30.25
C PRO A 776 5.92 -8.85 -28.74
N GLY A 777 6.19 -7.61 -28.31
CA GLY A 777 6.12 -7.22 -26.90
C GLY A 777 4.72 -7.35 -26.32
N ALA A 778 3.69 -6.93 -27.07
CA ALA A 778 2.29 -7.08 -26.66
C ALA A 778 1.89 -8.56 -26.46
N LEU A 779 2.29 -9.45 -27.37
CA LEU A 779 2.00 -10.88 -27.26
C LEU A 779 2.73 -11.52 -26.07
N LEU A 780 3.97 -11.11 -25.79
CA LEU A 780 4.72 -11.60 -24.64
C LEU A 780 4.14 -11.09 -23.31
N ALA A 781 3.74 -9.82 -23.26
CA ALA A 781 3.04 -9.20 -22.13
C ALA A 781 1.67 -9.84 -21.84
N LEU A 782 0.93 -10.22 -22.90
CA LEU A 782 -0.30 -10.99 -22.79
C LEU A 782 -0.02 -12.41 -22.29
N GLY A 783 1.01 -13.08 -22.82
CA GLY A 783 1.43 -14.40 -22.36
C GLY A 783 1.73 -14.43 -20.85
N ASP A 784 2.46 -13.43 -20.34
CA ASP A 784 2.77 -13.29 -18.91
C ASP A 784 1.53 -13.16 -18.03
N ARG A 785 0.58 -12.33 -18.46
CA ARG A 785 -0.65 -12.05 -17.69
C ARG A 785 -1.66 -13.17 -17.78
N PHE A 786 -1.82 -13.80 -18.95
CA PHE A 786 -2.68 -14.98 -19.10
C PHE A 786 -2.15 -16.17 -18.30
N ASP A 787 -0.83 -16.41 -18.32
CA ASP A 787 -0.21 -17.42 -17.45
C ASP A 787 -0.51 -17.14 -15.98
N LEU A 788 -0.30 -15.92 -15.50
CA LEU A 788 -0.53 -15.56 -14.11
C LEU A 788 -2.00 -15.73 -13.69
N LEU A 789 -2.93 -15.21 -14.49
CA LEU A 789 -4.37 -15.32 -14.24
C LEU A 789 -4.81 -16.79 -14.24
N ALA A 790 -4.45 -17.55 -15.28
CA ALA A 790 -4.80 -18.96 -15.38
C ALA A 790 -4.22 -19.77 -14.22
N ALA A 791 -2.95 -19.54 -13.89
CA ALA A 791 -2.25 -20.22 -12.81
C ALA A 791 -2.91 -20.00 -11.45
N MET A 792 -3.16 -18.74 -11.06
CA MET A 792 -3.72 -18.46 -9.73
C MET A 792 -5.17 -18.91 -9.60
N PHE A 793 -5.98 -18.79 -10.66
CA PHE A 793 -7.35 -19.30 -10.65
C PHE A 793 -7.40 -20.83 -10.67
N ALA A 794 -6.46 -21.51 -11.36
CA ALA A 794 -6.32 -22.96 -11.31
C ALA A 794 -6.01 -23.48 -9.90
N LEU A 795 -5.21 -22.73 -9.11
CA LEU A 795 -4.90 -23.06 -7.72
C LEU A 795 -6.00 -22.70 -6.71
N GLY A 796 -7.05 -21.98 -7.13
CA GLY A 796 -8.10 -21.45 -6.26
C GLY A 796 -7.74 -20.17 -5.51
N ALA A 797 -6.65 -19.49 -5.88
CA ALA A 797 -6.15 -18.28 -5.24
C ALA A 797 -6.88 -17.01 -5.74
N LYS A 798 -8.21 -16.97 -5.60
CA LYS A 798 -9.06 -15.86 -6.04
C LYS A 798 -8.89 -14.64 -5.09
N PRO A 799 -8.78 -13.39 -5.59
CA PRO A 799 -8.73 -12.20 -4.73
C PRO A 799 -10.01 -12.03 -3.89
N THR A 800 -9.89 -11.62 -2.62
CA THR A 800 -11.04 -11.40 -1.72
C THR A 800 -10.98 -10.02 -1.08
N GLY A 801 -12.10 -9.28 -1.08
CA GLY A 801 -12.19 -7.96 -0.46
C GLY A 801 -11.17 -6.98 -1.04
N SER A 802 -10.40 -6.29 -0.20
CA SER A 802 -9.30 -5.41 -0.61
C SER A 802 -8.00 -6.16 -0.94
N SER A 803 -7.80 -7.38 -0.43
CA SER A 803 -6.55 -8.14 -0.59
C SER A 803 -6.37 -8.66 -2.03
N ASP A 804 -5.18 -8.44 -2.59
CA ASP A 804 -4.74 -8.99 -3.89
C ASP A 804 -3.22 -9.29 -3.85
N PRO A 805 -2.82 -10.38 -3.18
CA PRO A 805 -1.41 -10.66 -2.89
C PRO A 805 -0.58 -10.99 -4.14
N PHE A 806 -1.24 -11.40 -5.24
CA PHE A 806 -0.58 -11.78 -6.49
C PHE A 806 -0.76 -10.75 -7.62
N GLY A 807 -1.40 -9.60 -7.32
CA GLY A 807 -1.61 -8.52 -8.30
C GLY A 807 -2.54 -8.90 -9.46
N LEU A 808 -3.52 -9.78 -9.24
CA LEU A 808 -4.42 -10.28 -10.28
C LEU A 808 -5.30 -9.17 -10.86
N ARG A 809 -5.72 -8.18 -10.07
CA ARG A 809 -6.47 -7.03 -10.58
C ARG A 809 -5.66 -6.23 -11.60
N ARG A 810 -4.37 -6.05 -11.32
CA ARG A 810 -3.42 -5.36 -12.21
C ARG A 810 -3.17 -6.18 -13.47
N ALA A 811 -2.97 -7.49 -13.34
CA ALA A 811 -2.77 -8.38 -14.49
C ALA A 811 -4.00 -8.37 -15.42
N ALA A 812 -5.21 -8.51 -14.88
CA ALA A 812 -6.45 -8.46 -15.64
C ALA A 812 -6.68 -7.10 -16.31
N LEU A 813 -6.40 -6.00 -15.61
CA LEU A 813 -6.46 -4.66 -16.20
C LEU A 813 -5.43 -4.50 -17.34
N GLY A 814 -4.22 -5.05 -17.18
CA GLY A 814 -3.19 -5.06 -18.22
C GLY A 814 -3.64 -5.80 -19.48
N VAL A 815 -4.23 -7.00 -19.35
CA VAL A 815 -4.81 -7.74 -20.48
C VAL A 815 -5.87 -6.90 -21.21
N VAL A 816 -6.79 -6.31 -20.44
CA VAL A 816 -7.84 -5.45 -20.98
C VAL A 816 -7.25 -4.28 -21.76
N ARG A 817 -6.30 -3.55 -21.17
CA ARG A 817 -5.69 -2.37 -21.80
C ARG A 817 -4.94 -2.74 -23.06
N ILE A 818 -4.08 -3.76 -23.03
CA ILE A 818 -3.30 -4.20 -24.20
C ILE A 818 -4.25 -4.54 -25.36
N LEU A 819 -5.26 -5.39 -25.13
CA LEU A 819 -6.18 -5.81 -26.19
C LEU A 819 -7.07 -4.66 -26.70
N ARG A 820 -7.52 -3.78 -25.80
CA ARG A 820 -8.40 -2.66 -26.13
C ARG A 820 -7.69 -1.55 -26.89
N GLU A 821 -6.52 -1.13 -26.41
CA GLU A 821 -5.72 -0.05 -27.01
C GLU A 821 -5.04 -0.50 -28.32
N SER A 822 -4.95 -1.82 -28.54
CA SER A 822 -4.48 -2.41 -29.81
C SER A 822 -5.59 -2.60 -30.86
N ALA A 823 -6.75 -1.94 -30.71
CA ALA A 823 -7.82 -1.98 -31.71
C ALA A 823 -7.31 -1.51 -33.09
N GLY A 824 -7.69 -2.21 -34.16
CA GLY A 824 -7.16 -1.96 -35.51
C GLY A 824 -5.80 -2.60 -35.81
N THR A 825 -5.20 -3.33 -34.86
CA THR A 825 -4.03 -4.18 -35.08
C THR A 825 -4.46 -5.66 -35.22
N PRO A 826 -3.56 -6.59 -35.60
CA PRO A 826 -3.88 -8.03 -35.62
C PRO A 826 -4.41 -8.58 -34.27
N LEU A 827 -4.09 -7.91 -33.15
CA LEU A 827 -4.50 -8.30 -31.80
C LEU A 827 -5.99 -8.08 -31.52
N GLU A 828 -6.70 -7.26 -32.32
CA GLU A 828 -8.14 -6.98 -32.12
C GLU A 828 -8.99 -8.26 -32.09
N SER A 829 -8.56 -9.29 -32.82
CA SER A 829 -9.24 -10.57 -32.95
C SER A 829 -9.08 -11.51 -31.76
N LEU A 830 -8.15 -11.21 -30.83
CA LEU A 830 -7.88 -12.07 -29.68
C LEU A 830 -8.97 -11.93 -28.62
N THR A 831 -9.36 -13.07 -28.05
CA THR A 831 -10.27 -13.11 -26.90
C THR A 831 -9.52 -13.43 -25.61
N VAL A 832 -10.03 -12.91 -24.50
CA VAL A 832 -9.55 -13.21 -23.14
C VAL A 832 -9.67 -14.70 -22.87
N ARG A 833 -10.81 -15.31 -23.24
CA ARG A 833 -11.02 -16.75 -23.13
C ARG A 833 -9.94 -17.55 -23.85
N ALA A 834 -9.62 -17.22 -25.10
CA ALA A 834 -8.62 -17.96 -25.86
C ALA A 834 -7.23 -17.92 -25.20
N GLY A 835 -6.82 -16.75 -24.70
CA GLY A 835 -5.55 -16.62 -23.98
C GLY A 835 -5.52 -17.42 -22.67
N LEU A 836 -6.62 -17.42 -21.91
CA LEU A 836 -6.75 -18.22 -20.69
C LEU A 836 -6.75 -19.73 -20.98
N GLU A 837 -7.41 -20.17 -22.05
CA GLU A 837 -7.42 -21.57 -22.49
C GLU A 837 -6.03 -22.04 -22.93
N ASP A 838 -5.29 -21.22 -23.69
CA ASP A 838 -3.91 -21.51 -24.10
C ASP A 838 -3.00 -21.66 -22.86
N ALA A 839 -3.14 -20.79 -21.87
CA ALA A 839 -2.40 -20.86 -20.61
C ALA A 839 -2.77 -22.09 -19.76
N VAL A 840 -4.06 -22.41 -19.63
CA VAL A 840 -4.53 -23.62 -18.93
C VAL A 840 -4.01 -24.88 -19.61
N ALA A 841 -3.98 -24.93 -20.94
CA ALA A 841 -3.43 -26.06 -21.67
C ALA A 841 -1.95 -26.29 -21.35
N ARG A 842 -1.16 -25.21 -21.16
CA ARG A 842 0.24 -25.32 -20.72
C ARG A 842 0.39 -25.82 -19.29
N LEU A 843 -0.45 -25.34 -18.37
CA LEU A 843 -0.46 -25.82 -16.98
C LEU A 843 -0.81 -27.32 -16.92
N ALA A 844 -1.83 -27.75 -17.66
CA ALA A 844 -2.22 -29.16 -17.75
C ALA A 844 -1.11 -30.03 -18.35
N ALA A 845 -0.40 -29.54 -19.38
CA ALA A 845 0.74 -30.26 -19.97
C ALA A 845 1.91 -30.44 -18.99
N GLN A 846 2.07 -29.55 -18.01
CA GLN A 846 3.03 -29.67 -16.91
C GLN A 846 2.57 -30.67 -15.81
N GLY A 847 1.34 -31.19 -15.89
CA GLY A 847 0.76 -32.09 -14.90
C GLY A 847 0.13 -31.37 -13.70
N ILE A 848 -0.18 -30.09 -13.83
CA ILE A 848 -0.86 -29.30 -12.78
C ILE A 848 -2.36 -29.56 -12.89
N ASP A 849 -2.98 -29.91 -11.75
CA ASP A 849 -4.43 -30.07 -11.66
C ASP A 849 -5.13 -28.71 -11.72
N VAL A 850 -6.11 -28.59 -12.61
CA VAL A 850 -6.80 -27.32 -12.92
C VAL A 850 -8.26 -27.43 -12.51
N ALA A 851 -8.73 -26.47 -11.70
CA ALA A 851 -10.14 -26.38 -11.35
C ALA A 851 -11.03 -26.25 -12.60
N ALA A 852 -12.14 -26.99 -12.64
CA ALA A 852 -13.02 -27.06 -13.81
C ALA A 852 -13.63 -25.70 -14.22
N ASP A 853 -13.78 -24.76 -13.27
CA ASP A 853 -14.31 -23.40 -13.48
C ASP A 853 -13.20 -22.34 -13.66
N ALA A 854 -11.91 -22.71 -13.71
CA ALA A 854 -10.80 -21.75 -13.65
C ALA A 854 -10.85 -20.70 -14.78
N VAL A 855 -11.10 -21.14 -16.02
CA VAL A 855 -11.20 -20.25 -17.19
C VAL A 855 -12.41 -19.31 -17.05
N ASP A 856 -13.58 -19.84 -16.69
CA ASP A 856 -14.80 -19.04 -16.58
C ASP A 856 -14.70 -18.01 -15.46
N ALA A 857 -14.14 -18.39 -14.31
CA ALA A 857 -13.93 -17.48 -13.19
C ALA A 857 -12.88 -16.39 -13.52
N ALA A 858 -11.78 -16.74 -14.20
CA ALA A 858 -10.78 -15.77 -14.61
C ALA A 858 -11.31 -14.82 -15.71
N LEU A 859 -12.14 -15.34 -16.62
CA LEU A 859 -12.81 -14.53 -17.64
C LEU A 859 -13.79 -13.56 -17.00
N GLU A 860 -14.69 -14.02 -16.12
CA GLU A 860 -15.66 -13.17 -15.41
C GLU A 860 -14.93 -12.04 -14.65
N PHE A 861 -13.84 -12.40 -13.97
CA PHE A 861 -13.01 -11.43 -13.26
C PHE A 861 -12.41 -10.37 -14.19
N THR A 862 -11.89 -10.79 -15.36
CA THR A 862 -11.27 -9.89 -16.34
C THR A 862 -12.31 -9.02 -17.04
N VAL A 863 -13.47 -9.56 -17.41
CA VAL A 863 -14.62 -8.81 -17.95
C VAL A 863 -15.13 -7.77 -16.94
N GLY A 864 -15.15 -8.12 -15.65
CA GLY A 864 -15.48 -7.17 -14.59
C GLY A 864 -14.50 -5.98 -14.53
N ARG A 865 -13.21 -6.21 -14.82
CA ARG A 865 -12.21 -5.12 -14.92
C ARG A 865 -12.43 -4.26 -16.18
N PHE A 866 -12.79 -4.86 -17.31
CA PHE A 866 -13.17 -4.11 -18.52
C PHE A 866 -14.32 -3.15 -18.25
N ALA A 867 -15.39 -3.63 -17.60
CA ALA A 867 -16.54 -2.80 -17.25
C ALA A 867 -16.18 -1.67 -16.27
N GLN A 868 -15.28 -1.93 -15.32
CA GLN A 868 -14.80 -0.91 -14.39
C GLN A 868 -14.00 0.17 -15.11
N LEU A 869 -13.05 -0.22 -15.97
CA LEU A 869 -12.22 0.71 -16.73
C LEU A 869 -13.09 1.69 -17.55
N LEU A 870 -14.10 1.19 -18.26
CA LEU A 870 -14.99 2.06 -19.04
C LEU A 870 -15.77 3.07 -18.18
N ARG A 871 -16.18 2.68 -16.97
CA ARG A 871 -16.86 3.59 -16.03
C ARG A 871 -15.91 4.66 -15.51
N ASP A 872 -14.67 4.28 -15.19
CA ASP A 872 -13.64 5.20 -14.71
C ASP A 872 -13.30 6.24 -15.79
N GLU A 873 -13.42 5.89 -17.07
CA GLU A 873 -13.28 6.78 -18.23
C GLU A 873 -14.55 7.58 -18.57
N GLY A 874 -15.63 7.44 -17.80
CA GLY A 874 -16.86 8.23 -17.96
C GLY A 874 -17.93 7.63 -18.88
N THR A 875 -17.80 6.36 -19.30
CA THR A 875 -18.85 5.67 -20.07
C THR A 875 -20.07 5.40 -19.17
N SER A 876 -21.28 5.69 -19.64
CA SER A 876 -22.51 5.51 -18.86
C SER A 876 -22.77 4.03 -18.54
N ALA A 877 -23.44 3.76 -17.41
CA ALA A 877 -23.72 2.40 -16.97
C ALA A 877 -24.51 1.59 -18.02
N ASP A 878 -25.47 2.22 -18.69
CA ASP A 878 -26.29 1.58 -19.73
C ASP A 878 -25.48 1.25 -20.99
N LEU A 879 -24.56 2.15 -21.39
CA LEU A 879 -23.67 1.91 -22.53
C LEU A 879 -22.61 0.85 -22.20
N VAL A 880 -22.12 0.81 -20.97
CA VAL A 880 -21.27 -0.29 -20.48
C VAL A 880 -22.02 -1.63 -20.53
N ALA A 881 -23.28 -1.66 -20.09
CA ALA A 881 -24.11 -2.86 -20.18
C ALA A 881 -24.36 -3.28 -21.64
N ALA A 882 -24.56 -2.32 -22.54
CA ALA A 882 -24.73 -2.57 -23.97
C ALA A 882 -23.52 -3.25 -24.61
N ILE A 883 -22.29 -2.88 -24.21
CA ILE A 883 -21.07 -3.43 -24.83
C ILE A 883 -20.52 -4.67 -24.10
N LEU A 884 -20.96 -4.93 -22.87
CA LEU A 884 -20.44 -6.02 -22.05
C LEU A 884 -20.46 -7.41 -22.73
N PRO A 885 -21.44 -7.77 -23.59
CA PRO A 885 -21.40 -9.04 -24.30
C PRO A 885 -20.20 -9.21 -25.25
N ALA A 886 -19.57 -8.12 -25.68
CA ALA A 886 -18.34 -8.15 -26.48
C ALA A 886 -17.05 -8.14 -25.64
N ALA A 887 -17.13 -8.02 -24.31
CA ALA A 887 -15.97 -7.79 -23.44
C ALA A 887 -14.96 -8.95 -23.40
N ASP A 888 -15.32 -10.15 -23.86
CA ASP A 888 -14.36 -11.25 -24.08
C ASP A 888 -13.35 -10.90 -25.19
N ALA A 889 -13.68 -10.00 -26.12
CA ALA A 889 -12.77 -9.44 -27.12
C ALA A 889 -12.62 -7.92 -26.91
N PRO A 890 -11.79 -7.45 -25.95
CA PRO A 890 -11.69 -6.03 -25.59
C PRO A 890 -11.41 -5.09 -26.77
N GLY A 891 -10.60 -5.50 -27.75
CA GLY A 891 -10.33 -4.73 -28.97
C GLY A 891 -11.59 -4.52 -29.82
N ARG A 892 -12.33 -5.59 -30.11
CA ARG A 892 -13.62 -5.53 -30.80
C ARG A 892 -14.64 -4.70 -30.02
N ALA A 893 -14.69 -4.87 -28.70
CA ALA A 893 -15.58 -4.10 -27.83
C ALA A 893 -15.27 -2.59 -27.89
N ALA A 894 -13.99 -2.21 -27.86
CA ALA A 894 -13.57 -0.81 -28.04
C ALA A 894 -13.98 -0.24 -29.39
N ARG A 895 -13.78 -0.99 -30.48
CA ARG A 895 -14.19 -0.56 -31.83
C ARG A 895 -15.70 -0.31 -31.89
N ILE A 896 -16.50 -1.27 -31.43
CA ILE A 896 -17.97 -1.13 -31.39
C ILE A 896 -18.39 0.08 -30.53
N LEU A 897 -17.77 0.26 -29.35
CA LEU A 897 -18.06 1.41 -28.50
C LEU A 897 -17.74 2.75 -29.19
N GLY A 898 -16.61 2.83 -29.90
CA GLY A 898 -16.25 3.99 -30.72
C GLY A 898 -17.29 4.25 -31.81
N GLU A 899 -17.70 3.22 -32.55
CA GLU A 899 -18.73 3.31 -33.58
C GLU A 899 -20.09 3.75 -33.00
N LEU A 900 -20.48 3.26 -31.82
CA LEU A 900 -21.71 3.67 -31.13
C LEU A 900 -21.65 5.13 -30.67
N ASN A 901 -20.52 5.58 -30.12
CA ASN A 901 -20.33 6.97 -29.74
C ASN A 901 -20.43 7.92 -30.95
N ASP A 902 -19.83 7.53 -32.09
CA ASP A 902 -19.87 8.31 -33.32
C ASP A 902 -21.27 8.36 -33.97
N THR A 903 -22.09 7.32 -33.75
CA THR A 903 -23.43 7.19 -34.35
C THR A 903 -24.58 7.49 -33.39
N GLN A 904 -24.31 7.84 -32.13
CA GLN A 904 -25.32 8.05 -31.10
C GLN A 904 -26.37 9.12 -31.48
N ALA A 905 -25.95 10.15 -32.23
CA ALA A 905 -26.80 11.23 -32.69
C ALA A 905 -27.58 10.91 -33.98
N ASP A 906 -27.29 9.79 -34.65
CA ASP A 906 -27.99 9.38 -35.88
C ASP A 906 -29.37 8.80 -35.54
N PRO A 907 -30.49 9.43 -35.97
CA PRO A 907 -31.83 8.92 -35.70
C PRO A 907 -32.08 7.50 -36.22
N ARG A 908 -31.33 7.05 -37.24
CA ARG A 908 -31.42 5.70 -37.79
C ARG A 908 -31.00 4.64 -36.78
N LEU A 909 -30.02 4.94 -35.91
CA LEU A 909 -29.59 4.02 -34.86
C LEU A 909 -30.72 3.75 -33.87
N LYS A 910 -31.38 4.81 -33.40
CA LYS A 910 -32.53 4.68 -32.48
C LYS A 910 -33.68 3.89 -33.11
N ALA A 911 -33.97 4.13 -34.39
CA ALA A 911 -35.02 3.41 -35.11
C ALA A 911 -34.70 1.91 -35.28
N LEU A 912 -33.43 1.57 -35.59
CA LEU A 912 -32.98 0.19 -35.67
C LEU A 912 -33.05 -0.51 -34.31
N VAL A 913 -32.52 0.12 -33.25
CA VAL A 913 -32.53 -0.41 -31.88
C VAL A 913 -33.96 -0.68 -31.41
N ALA A 914 -34.87 0.29 -31.57
CA ALA A 914 -36.27 0.14 -31.21
C ALA A 914 -36.94 -1.02 -31.97
N THR A 915 -36.61 -1.19 -33.26
CA THR A 915 -37.10 -2.30 -34.08
C THR A 915 -36.62 -3.64 -33.54
N LEU A 916 -35.32 -3.77 -33.27
CA LEU A 916 -34.72 -5.00 -32.74
C LEU A 916 -35.28 -5.37 -31.35
N VAL A 917 -35.40 -4.39 -30.45
CA VAL A 917 -35.96 -4.59 -29.10
C VAL A 917 -37.44 -4.98 -29.18
N ARG A 918 -38.22 -4.34 -30.07
CA ARG A 918 -39.62 -4.70 -30.29
C ARG A 918 -39.76 -6.15 -30.76
N ILE A 919 -38.94 -6.56 -31.72
CA ILE A 919 -38.93 -7.95 -32.21
C ILE A 919 -38.58 -8.91 -31.06
N GLY A 920 -37.51 -8.62 -30.30
CA GLY A 920 -37.07 -9.45 -29.18
C GLY A 920 -38.09 -9.58 -28.04
N ARG A 921 -39.04 -8.63 -27.90
CA ARG A 921 -40.17 -8.73 -26.95
C ARG A 921 -41.32 -9.59 -27.47
N ILE A 922 -41.47 -9.70 -28.80
CA ILE A 922 -42.56 -10.42 -29.45
C ILE A 922 -42.22 -11.90 -29.63
N LEU A 923 -40.97 -12.21 -29.96
CA LEU A 923 -40.54 -13.57 -30.28
C LEU A 923 -40.43 -14.45 -29.03
N PRO A 924 -40.98 -15.68 -29.06
CA PRO A 924 -40.65 -16.70 -28.08
C PRO A 924 -39.15 -17.01 -28.07
N ALA A 925 -38.60 -17.32 -26.89
CA ALA A 925 -37.21 -17.73 -26.76
C ALA A 925 -36.94 -19.01 -27.60
N GLY A 926 -35.86 -18.99 -28.38
CA GLY A 926 -35.46 -20.12 -29.24
C GLY A 926 -36.16 -20.15 -30.62
N THR A 927 -36.84 -19.08 -31.04
CA THR A 927 -37.37 -18.98 -32.42
C THR A 927 -36.21 -18.90 -33.42
N GLU A 928 -36.14 -19.85 -34.35
CA GLU A 928 -35.12 -19.88 -35.40
C GLU A 928 -35.47 -18.94 -36.57
N ALA A 929 -34.43 -18.39 -37.21
CA ALA A 929 -34.58 -17.60 -38.43
C ALA A 929 -34.95 -18.52 -39.60
N GLY A 930 -36.03 -18.20 -40.30
CA GLY A 930 -36.51 -18.96 -41.46
C GLY A 930 -38.03 -19.00 -41.54
N TYR A 931 -38.57 -18.82 -42.75
CA TYR A 931 -40.01 -18.69 -42.99
C TYR A 931 -40.43 -19.39 -44.28
N ASP A 932 -41.69 -19.81 -44.36
CA ASP A 932 -42.30 -20.25 -45.62
C ASP A 932 -42.88 -19.04 -46.36
N ALA A 933 -42.23 -18.66 -47.44
CA ALA A 933 -42.61 -17.53 -48.30
C ALA A 933 -44.02 -17.68 -48.91
N ALA A 934 -44.54 -18.90 -49.06
CA ALA A 934 -45.88 -19.14 -49.60
C ALA A 934 -46.99 -18.80 -48.61
N LEU A 935 -46.66 -18.74 -47.31
CA LEU A 935 -47.60 -18.42 -46.22
C LEU A 935 -47.60 -16.93 -45.84
N LEU A 936 -46.71 -16.13 -46.44
CA LEU A 936 -46.54 -14.70 -46.20
C LEU A 936 -47.03 -13.90 -47.41
N THR A 937 -48.35 -13.72 -47.49
CA THR A 937 -49.05 -13.21 -48.68
C THR A 937 -49.52 -11.76 -48.56
N GLU A 938 -49.63 -11.22 -47.34
CA GLU A 938 -50.07 -9.84 -47.14
C GLU A 938 -49.00 -8.85 -47.64
N PRO A 939 -49.38 -7.68 -48.17
CA PRO A 939 -48.43 -6.72 -48.76
C PRO A 939 -47.27 -6.33 -47.83
N ALA A 940 -47.55 -6.13 -46.54
CA ALA A 940 -46.53 -5.78 -45.55
C ALA A 940 -45.59 -6.95 -45.19
N GLU A 941 -46.05 -8.20 -45.32
CA GLU A 941 -45.19 -9.38 -45.14
C GLU A 941 -44.24 -9.56 -46.31
N VAL A 942 -44.75 -9.42 -47.53
CA VAL A 942 -43.96 -9.51 -48.77
C VAL A 942 -42.89 -8.43 -48.81
N GLU A 943 -43.22 -7.22 -48.38
CA GLU A 943 -42.29 -6.09 -48.32
C GLU A 943 -41.18 -6.30 -47.30
N LEU A 944 -41.49 -6.69 -46.06
CA LEU A 944 -40.47 -6.99 -45.05
C LEU A 944 -39.59 -8.15 -45.49
N ARG A 945 -40.17 -9.20 -46.07
CA ARG A 945 -39.42 -10.32 -46.65
C ARG A 945 -38.45 -9.85 -47.73
N THR A 946 -38.92 -9.06 -48.68
CA THR A 946 -38.10 -8.55 -49.79
C THR A 946 -36.98 -7.66 -49.27
N ALA A 947 -37.25 -6.82 -48.28
CA ALA A 947 -36.24 -5.98 -47.64
C ALA A 947 -35.16 -6.82 -46.94
N VAL A 948 -35.55 -7.87 -46.20
CA VAL A 948 -34.61 -8.80 -45.54
C VAL A 948 -33.78 -9.59 -46.55
N GLU A 949 -34.39 -10.10 -47.63
CA GLU A 949 -33.70 -10.84 -48.70
C GLU A 949 -32.73 -9.97 -49.50
N ALA A 950 -32.95 -8.65 -49.55
CA ALA A 950 -32.07 -7.70 -50.21
C ALA A 950 -30.84 -7.32 -49.35
N VAL A 951 -30.82 -7.65 -48.06
CA VAL A 951 -29.69 -7.35 -47.18
C VAL A 951 -28.47 -8.20 -47.57
N PRO A 952 -27.29 -7.62 -47.82
CA PRO A 952 -26.10 -8.37 -48.16
C PRO A 952 -25.72 -9.38 -47.06
N ALA A 953 -25.21 -10.55 -47.47
CA ALA A 953 -24.59 -11.50 -46.54
C ALA A 953 -23.44 -10.84 -45.76
N GLY A 954 -23.27 -11.22 -44.49
CA GLY A 954 -22.25 -10.64 -43.60
C GLY A 954 -22.62 -9.28 -43.01
N THR A 955 -23.89 -8.86 -43.08
CA THR A 955 -24.34 -7.60 -42.46
C THR A 955 -24.23 -7.60 -40.93
N ALA A 956 -24.36 -8.77 -40.28
CA ALA A 956 -24.13 -8.91 -38.84
C ALA A 956 -22.66 -8.65 -38.43
N ASP A 957 -21.71 -8.74 -39.37
CA ASP A 957 -20.29 -8.45 -39.14
C ASP A 957 -19.88 -7.04 -39.61
N ALA A 958 -20.84 -6.25 -40.12
CA ALA A 958 -20.58 -4.89 -40.59
C ALA A 958 -20.37 -3.92 -39.41
N SER A 959 -19.68 -2.80 -39.67
CA SER A 959 -19.63 -1.69 -38.72
C SER A 959 -21.01 -1.08 -38.51
N ILE A 960 -21.24 -0.41 -37.37
CA ILE A 960 -22.53 0.22 -37.08
C ILE A 960 -22.97 1.18 -38.20
N PRO A 961 -22.13 2.09 -38.74
CA PRO A 961 -22.54 2.92 -39.88
C PRO A 961 -23.01 2.12 -41.09
N ALA A 962 -22.29 1.05 -41.46
CA ALA A 962 -22.66 0.20 -42.59
C ALA A 962 -23.92 -0.63 -42.31
N LEU A 963 -24.15 -1.02 -41.05
CA LEU A 963 -25.38 -1.67 -40.62
C LEU A 963 -26.59 -0.74 -40.81
N LEU A 964 -26.46 0.53 -40.40
CA LEU A 964 -27.53 1.53 -40.56
C LEU A 964 -27.88 1.75 -42.03
N ASP A 965 -26.88 1.80 -42.91
CA ASP A 965 -27.10 1.95 -44.36
C ASP A 965 -27.77 0.71 -44.97
N ARG A 966 -27.40 -0.50 -44.53
CA ARG A 966 -27.91 -1.76 -45.07
C ARG A 966 -29.30 -2.15 -44.53
N THR A 967 -29.71 -1.58 -43.40
CA THR A 967 -30.95 -1.98 -42.72
C THR A 967 -32.05 -0.91 -42.76
N ALA A 968 -31.82 0.24 -43.40
CA ALA A 968 -32.80 1.33 -43.49
C ALA A 968 -34.16 0.87 -44.06
N ASP A 969 -34.16 0.13 -45.17
CA ASP A 969 -35.37 -0.40 -45.80
C ASP A 969 -36.04 -1.48 -44.94
N VAL A 970 -35.26 -2.27 -44.19
CA VAL A 970 -35.78 -3.27 -43.26
C VAL A 970 -36.52 -2.62 -42.10
N VAL A 971 -35.97 -1.54 -41.52
CA VAL A 971 -36.60 -0.78 -40.44
C VAL A 971 -37.92 -0.16 -40.90
N ALA A 972 -37.94 0.45 -42.10
CA ALA A 972 -39.15 1.02 -42.68
C ALA A 972 -40.22 -0.06 -42.96
N ALA A 973 -39.82 -1.20 -43.52
CA ALA A 973 -40.73 -2.31 -43.79
C ALA A 973 -41.23 -2.99 -42.50
N ALA A 974 -40.40 -3.06 -41.45
CA ALA A 974 -40.78 -3.63 -40.16
C ALA A 974 -41.83 -2.76 -39.45
N ASP A 975 -41.75 -1.44 -39.53
CA ASP A 975 -42.76 -0.54 -38.95
C ASP A 975 -44.14 -0.72 -39.60
N ARG A 976 -44.18 -0.87 -40.93
CA ARG A 976 -45.41 -1.21 -41.66
C ARG A 976 -45.92 -2.60 -41.30
N PHE A 977 -45.05 -3.61 -41.26
CA PHE A 977 -45.40 -4.96 -40.83
C PHE A 977 -46.05 -4.95 -39.45
N PHE A 978 -45.48 -4.19 -38.51
CA PHE A 978 -46.01 -4.08 -37.16
C PHE A 978 -47.33 -3.32 -37.03
N THR A 979 -47.66 -2.49 -38.02
CA THR A 979 -48.93 -1.74 -38.08
C THR A 979 -50.02 -2.60 -38.70
N ASP A 980 -49.69 -3.34 -39.76
CA ASP A 980 -50.67 -4.02 -40.61
C ASP A 980 -50.85 -5.51 -40.26
N ILE A 981 -49.88 -6.14 -39.60
CA ILE A 981 -49.82 -7.60 -39.41
C ILE A 981 -49.92 -8.00 -37.94
N LEU A 982 -50.88 -8.87 -37.63
CA LEU A 982 -50.94 -9.57 -36.34
C LEU A 982 -49.94 -10.73 -36.33
N VAL A 983 -48.81 -10.55 -35.64
CA VAL A 983 -47.73 -11.57 -35.57
C VAL A 983 -48.22 -12.92 -35.04
N ASN A 984 -49.05 -12.91 -33.99
CA ASN A 984 -49.64 -14.11 -33.39
C ASN A 984 -50.91 -14.53 -34.12
N ALA A 985 -50.78 -14.93 -35.38
CA ALA A 985 -51.89 -15.44 -36.18
C ALA A 985 -52.57 -16.66 -35.52
N GLU A 986 -53.87 -16.85 -35.78
CA GLU A 986 -54.62 -18.02 -35.32
C GLU A 986 -54.11 -19.31 -35.97
N ASP A 987 -53.72 -19.24 -37.25
CA ASP A 987 -53.07 -20.35 -37.96
C ASP A 987 -51.63 -20.53 -37.45
N PRO A 988 -51.30 -21.70 -36.85
CA PRO A 988 -49.97 -21.98 -36.33
C PRO A 988 -48.85 -21.90 -37.38
N ALA A 989 -49.13 -22.25 -38.64
CA ALA A 989 -48.13 -22.25 -39.72
C ALA A 989 -47.81 -20.82 -40.18
N VAL A 990 -48.85 -19.97 -40.33
CA VAL A 990 -48.67 -18.54 -40.64
C VAL A 990 -47.98 -17.82 -39.48
N ARG A 991 -48.35 -18.13 -38.23
CA ARG A 991 -47.69 -17.59 -37.04
C ARG A 991 -46.21 -17.96 -37.02
N ALA A 992 -45.86 -19.22 -37.29
CA ALA A 992 -44.48 -19.67 -37.33
C ALA A 992 -43.67 -18.94 -38.42
N SER A 993 -44.23 -18.77 -39.63
CA SER A 993 -43.56 -18.01 -40.71
C SER A 993 -43.39 -16.52 -40.38
N ARG A 994 -44.38 -15.88 -39.73
CA ARG A 994 -44.26 -14.48 -39.28
C ARG A 994 -43.19 -14.32 -38.20
N GLN A 995 -43.16 -15.22 -37.23
CA GLN A 995 -42.15 -15.24 -36.17
C GLN A 995 -40.75 -15.54 -36.74
N GLY A 996 -40.65 -16.46 -37.69
CA GLY A 996 -39.42 -16.79 -38.40
C GLY A 996 -38.86 -15.63 -39.25
N LEU A 997 -39.73 -14.85 -39.91
CA LEU A 997 -39.34 -13.63 -40.64
C LEU A 997 -38.78 -12.55 -39.70
N LEU A 998 -39.44 -12.33 -38.55
CA LEU A 998 -38.92 -11.42 -37.53
C LEU A 998 -37.60 -11.92 -36.92
N ALA A 999 -37.45 -13.24 -36.72
CA ALA A 999 -36.19 -13.85 -36.29
C ALA A 999 -35.07 -13.64 -37.33
N SER A 1000 -35.38 -13.66 -38.62
CA SER A 1000 -34.43 -13.31 -39.69
C SER A 1000 -33.98 -11.84 -39.62
N VAL A 1001 -34.86 -10.92 -39.21
CA VAL A 1001 -34.47 -9.51 -38.96
C VAL A 1001 -33.52 -9.40 -37.76
N LEU A 1002 -33.79 -10.09 -36.65
CA LEU A 1002 -32.86 -10.13 -35.51
C LEU A 1002 -31.49 -10.69 -35.87
N ALA A 1003 -31.44 -11.69 -36.77
CA ALA A 1003 -30.20 -12.29 -37.22
C ALA A 1003 -29.30 -11.33 -38.03
N LEU A 1004 -29.82 -10.17 -38.46
CA LEU A 1004 -29.02 -9.11 -39.10
C LEU A 1004 -28.23 -8.27 -38.10
N ALA A 1005 -28.60 -8.30 -36.81
CA ALA A 1005 -27.98 -7.48 -35.79
C ALA A 1005 -26.61 -8.04 -35.37
N PRO A 1006 -25.57 -7.20 -35.23
CA PRO A 1006 -24.28 -7.63 -34.71
C PRO A 1006 -24.37 -8.35 -33.36
N ALA A 1007 -23.63 -9.46 -33.28
CA ALA A 1007 -23.34 -10.13 -32.02
C ALA A 1007 -22.40 -9.26 -31.16
N GLY A 1008 -22.55 -9.34 -29.83
CA GLY A 1008 -21.72 -8.61 -28.87
C GLY A 1008 -22.33 -7.29 -28.36
N ILE A 1009 -23.54 -6.93 -28.80
CA ILE A 1009 -24.28 -5.77 -28.30
C ILE A 1009 -25.55 -6.25 -27.58
N ASP A 1010 -25.76 -5.81 -26.34
CA ASP A 1010 -27.06 -5.89 -25.70
C ASP A 1010 -27.93 -4.73 -26.20
N TRP A 1011 -28.74 -5.03 -27.23
CA TRP A 1011 -29.64 -4.08 -27.86
C TRP A 1011 -30.70 -3.51 -26.91
N LYS A 1012 -31.04 -4.19 -25.81
CA LYS A 1012 -31.97 -3.67 -24.81
C LYS A 1012 -31.30 -2.64 -23.90
N ALA A 1013 -30.06 -2.90 -23.49
CA ALA A 1013 -29.27 -1.92 -22.75
C ALA A 1013 -28.96 -0.69 -23.62
N LEU A 1014 -28.70 -0.88 -24.91
CA LEU A 1014 -28.50 0.21 -25.86
C LEU A 1014 -29.76 1.07 -26.04
N ASP A 1015 -30.95 0.47 -26.07
CA ASP A 1015 -32.25 1.20 -26.10
C ASP A 1015 -32.39 2.14 -24.89
N ILE A 1016 -32.02 1.66 -23.69
CA ILE A 1016 -32.02 2.48 -22.47
C ILE A 1016 -30.99 3.62 -22.59
N ALA A 1017 -29.79 3.33 -23.10
CA ALA A 1017 -28.72 4.31 -23.25
C ALA A 1017 -29.04 5.44 -24.25
N LEU A 1018 -29.88 5.18 -25.26
CA LEU A 1018 -30.28 6.15 -26.29
C LEU A 1018 -31.52 7.00 -25.92
N GLY A 1019 -32.15 6.71 -24.76
CA GLY A 1019 -33.38 7.34 -24.27
C GLY A 1019 -34.55 7.18 -25.23
#